data_AF-A0A1G1GGK7-F1
#
_entry.id   AF-A0A1G1GGK7-F1
#
_cell.length_a   1.000
_cell.length_b   1.000
_cell.length_c   1.000
_cell.angle_alpha   90.00
_cell.angle_beta   90.00
_cell.angle_gamma   90.00
#
_symmetry.space_group_name_H-M   'P 1'
#
loop_
_entity.id
_entity.type
_entity.pdbx_description
1 polymer ?
#
loop_
_entity_poly.entity_id
_entity_poly.type
_entity_poly.pdbx_seq_one_letter_code
_entity_poly.pdbx_strand_id
1 'polypeptide(L)'
;MSYRHITFYLFIFLYLSIPVISSGEINRHINSVNLTTEESAVLNQLESIFNNKLSDITLPRNSSDAYLMQDATMMVMDIRKRWDEWSPAFREISGKYFLSKSSAMDDQSISGTLMRSAKTVRENHKLPNWVETEHFNIEWGNDIGDIDNGLHSDRILSCSNTFYDGTACMGIPDIVDKWADYFEEVRTIETGQLGYIKPFGTETFLYDIYIANTKDNITNNDDDLTPTLSYNYLGLTITYCDNDRFNICKDDNTPEAYSYIVVNRSYSSEDVMKITAAHEFFHAIQFSYPSIDLWWFTPDNHWWIEATATWVEEMVYDEINHYYPRVRYWLQNPELSLKNSGTSYSGHEYGDVIFILYLTDVYLHNKDFVRDVWESEISGIDAFNTVLGTDKYDNRDFESVFKGFVALNAVADIGQQTGGYEEGEQYGRAAVTKKHIVYPATSSVSDSDAPHELGSNYIQFIPPANDDNTLTIEFNGADNINWATMVVKVRSDGMGFEREDLIVDPVLKSGCNYIEGFGTVYNEIFLVASVFLEPDLVDTAPYNYKATLGSNCPETPIQAYSVSEDVGVTDVNGDKTDKRCFIATVAFGSSDSPFVGILRDFRDQYLLTNSPGRGFVTMYYSISPSIAYFLEQHPPSPIIVRYALFPVIGIAFLLLNTTFLGKTILAAFILTILSLTAYNALIKGYQSSVQIIKHSNN
;
A
#
# COMPACT_ATOMS: atom_id res chain seq x y z
N MET A 1 55.41 -30.55 14.50
CA MET A 1 54.49 -30.00 13.48
C MET A 1 53.09 -29.97 14.10
N SER A 2 52.54 -28.76 14.23
CA SER A 2 51.36 -28.47 15.05
C SER A 2 50.06 -28.75 14.28
N TYR A 3 49.03 -29.16 15.02
CA TYR A 3 47.64 -29.45 14.61
C TYR A 3 46.95 -28.36 13.77
N ARG A 4 47.58 -27.19 13.59
CA ARG A 4 47.08 -26.05 12.79
C ARG A 4 47.22 -26.19 11.27
N HIS A 5 47.87 -27.24 10.75
CA HIS A 5 48.02 -27.43 9.30
C HIS A 5 47.14 -28.53 8.71
N ILE A 6 46.49 -29.37 9.53
CA ILE A 6 45.57 -30.40 9.04
C ILE A 6 44.15 -29.82 8.88
N THR A 7 43.75 -28.86 9.72
CA THR A 7 42.43 -28.21 9.64
C THR A 7 42.31 -27.26 8.44
N PHE A 8 43.43 -26.69 7.95
CA PHE A 8 43.42 -25.76 6.82
C PHE A 8 43.24 -26.46 5.46
N TYR A 9 43.73 -27.70 5.34
CA TYR A 9 43.55 -28.50 4.10
C TYR A 9 42.24 -29.32 4.09
N LEU A 10 41.65 -29.61 5.25
CA LEU A 10 40.32 -30.22 5.33
C LEU A 10 39.19 -29.22 5.01
N PHE A 11 39.42 -27.92 5.18
CA PHE A 11 38.46 -26.88 4.79
C PHE A 11 38.47 -26.59 3.28
N ILE A 12 39.60 -26.78 2.60
CA ILE A 12 39.73 -26.51 1.15
C ILE A 12 39.21 -27.68 0.28
N PHE A 13 39.07 -28.88 0.85
CA PHE A 13 38.51 -30.04 0.13
C PHE A 13 37.00 -30.27 0.32
N LEU A 14 36.34 -29.51 1.21
CA LEU A 14 34.89 -29.59 1.44
C LEU A 14 34.09 -28.49 0.71
N TYR A 15 34.74 -27.64 -0.08
CA TYR A 15 34.12 -26.51 -0.79
C TYR A 15 34.19 -26.59 -2.32
N LEU A 16 34.60 -27.74 -2.90
CA LEU A 16 34.75 -27.92 -4.36
C LEU A 16 33.99 -29.14 -4.91
N SER A 17 32.93 -29.57 -4.24
CA SER A 17 32.03 -30.60 -4.77
C SER A 17 30.64 -30.44 -4.16
N ILE A 18 29.89 -29.42 -4.60
CA ILE A 18 28.44 -29.42 -4.45
C ILE A 18 27.89 -29.92 -5.80
N PRO A 19 27.51 -31.19 -5.94
CA PRO A 19 26.70 -31.59 -7.08
C PRO A 19 25.27 -31.09 -6.79
N VAL A 20 24.75 -30.16 -7.59
CA VAL A 20 23.33 -29.77 -7.53
C VAL A 20 22.60 -30.52 -8.63
N ILE A 21 21.86 -31.53 -8.18
CA ILE A 21 21.18 -32.49 -9.02
C ILE A 21 19.82 -31.96 -9.48
N SER A 22 19.40 -32.44 -10.66
CA SER A 22 18.06 -32.33 -11.25
C SER A 22 16.92 -32.40 -10.22
N SER A 23 15.74 -31.89 -10.59
CA SER A 23 14.48 -31.85 -9.81
C SER A 23 14.07 -33.11 -9.03
N GLY A 24 14.74 -34.26 -9.24
CA GLY A 24 14.60 -35.47 -8.42
C GLY A 24 15.36 -35.46 -7.08
N GLU A 25 16.32 -34.56 -6.84
CA GLU A 25 17.11 -34.56 -5.60
C GLU A 25 16.73 -33.50 -4.56
N ILE A 26 16.11 -32.40 -4.97
CA ILE A 26 15.44 -31.47 -4.05
C ILE A 26 14.40 -32.25 -3.22
N ASN A 27 13.64 -33.14 -3.86
CA ASN A 27 12.70 -34.05 -3.19
C ASN A 27 13.36 -35.07 -2.23
N ARG A 28 14.65 -35.39 -2.36
CA ARG A 28 15.35 -36.28 -1.40
C ARG A 28 15.91 -35.52 -0.20
N HIS A 29 16.33 -34.26 -0.37
CA HIS A 29 16.82 -33.44 0.74
C HIS A 29 15.69 -32.87 1.61
N ILE A 30 14.55 -32.49 1.00
CA ILE A 30 13.34 -32.04 1.72
C ILE A 30 12.86 -33.10 2.73
N ASN A 31 12.95 -34.38 2.39
CA ASN A 31 12.55 -35.48 3.28
C ASN A 31 13.51 -35.75 4.46
N SER A 32 14.63 -35.03 4.54
CA SER A 32 15.64 -35.19 5.61
C SER A 32 15.74 -33.99 6.56
N VAL A 33 14.98 -32.93 6.29
CA VAL A 33 15.04 -31.65 7.02
C VAL A 33 13.64 -31.34 7.57
N ASN A 34 13.53 -31.11 8.87
CA ASN A 34 12.25 -30.77 9.52
C ASN A 34 11.91 -29.29 9.27
N LEU A 35 11.24 -28.99 8.15
CA LEU A 35 10.61 -27.70 7.91
C LEU A 35 9.26 -27.62 8.65
N THR A 36 8.87 -26.41 9.05
CA THR A 36 7.50 -26.15 9.54
C THR A 36 6.47 -26.24 8.42
N THR A 37 5.18 -26.32 8.77
CA THR A 37 4.09 -26.30 7.78
C THR A 37 4.09 -25.00 6.96
N GLU A 38 4.38 -23.86 7.60
CA GLU A 38 4.47 -22.56 6.95
C GLU A 38 5.64 -22.52 5.96
N GLU A 39 6.86 -22.87 6.40
CA GLU A 39 8.04 -22.93 5.54
C GLU A 39 7.85 -23.87 4.35
N SER A 40 7.16 -25.01 4.56
CA SER A 40 6.85 -25.94 3.48
C SER A 40 5.87 -25.33 2.46
N ALA A 41 4.88 -24.56 2.93
CA ALA A 41 3.93 -23.87 2.06
C ALA A 41 4.62 -22.77 1.23
N VAL A 42 5.47 -21.96 1.87
CA VAL A 42 6.26 -20.91 1.20
C VAL A 42 7.25 -21.52 0.20
N LEU A 43 7.91 -22.62 0.55
CA LEU A 43 8.81 -23.30 -0.37
C LEU A 43 8.08 -23.82 -1.61
N ASN A 44 6.88 -24.37 -1.45
CA ASN A 44 6.04 -24.79 -2.58
C ASN A 44 5.63 -23.61 -3.47
N GLN A 45 5.37 -22.43 -2.88
CA GLN A 45 5.10 -21.21 -3.64
C GLN A 45 6.33 -20.77 -4.44
N LEU A 46 7.52 -20.71 -3.83
CA LEU A 46 8.76 -20.43 -4.55
C LEU A 46 9.00 -21.44 -5.68
N GLU A 47 8.76 -22.73 -5.42
CA GLU A 47 8.83 -23.74 -6.47
C GLU A 47 7.83 -23.45 -7.60
N SER A 48 6.61 -22.99 -7.31
CA SER A 48 5.64 -22.65 -8.36
C SER A 48 6.05 -21.43 -9.20
N ILE A 49 6.77 -20.48 -8.60
CA ILE A 49 7.26 -19.27 -9.25
C ILE A 49 8.49 -19.59 -10.09
N PHE A 50 9.50 -20.25 -9.52
CA PHE A 50 10.81 -20.41 -10.16
C PHE A 50 10.97 -21.73 -10.92
N ASN A 51 10.05 -22.68 -10.86
CA ASN A 51 10.22 -23.96 -11.54
C ASN A 51 9.65 -23.95 -12.97
N ASN A 52 10.52 -24.21 -13.96
CA ASN A 52 10.15 -24.33 -15.38
C ASN A 52 9.65 -25.75 -15.73
N LYS A 53 8.82 -26.36 -14.87
CA LYS A 53 8.12 -27.57 -15.29
C LYS A 53 7.05 -27.15 -16.27
N LEU A 54 7.17 -27.62 -17.52
CA LEU A 54 6.06 -27.78 -18.46
C LEU A 54 5.05 -28.77 -17.84
N SER A 55 4.37 -28.39 -16.75
CA SER A 55 3.25 -29.16 -16.24
C SER A 55 2.07 -28.84 -17.14
N ASP A 56 1.74 -29.77 -18.05
CA ASP A 56 0.40 -30.24 -18.46
C ASP A 56 -0.82 -29.32 -18.26
N ILE A 57 -0.64 -28.02 -18.40
CA ILE A 57 -1.69 -27.03 -18.57
C ILE A 57 -1.40 -26.48 -19.94
N THR A 58 -1.95 -27.16 -20.95
CA THR A 58 -2.39 -26.45 -22.15
C THR A 58 -3.25 -25.29 -21.66
N LEU A 59 -2.66 -24.11 -21.49
CA LEU A 59 -3.43 -22.89 -21.38
C LEU A 59 -4.37 -22.92 -22.59
N PRO A 60 -5.69 -22.83 -22.39
CA PRO A 60 -6.60 -22.83 -23.52
C PRO A 60 -6.23 -21.60 -24.34
N ARG A 61 -5.57 -21.85 -25.47
CA ARG A 61 -5.13 -20.85 -26.45
C ARG A 61 -6.31 -20.15 -27.15
N ASN A 62 -7.51 -20.19 -26.55
CA ASN A 62 -8.80 -19.84 -27.14
C ASN A 62 -9.86 -19.45 -26.08
N SER A 63 -9.53 -18.57 -25.13
CA SER A 63 -10.55 -17.74 -24.48
C SER A 63 -10.01 -16.32 -24.41
N SER A 64 -10.83 -15.36 -24.85
CA SER A 64 -10.58 -13.92 -24.88
C SER A 64 -10.19 -13.29 -23.53
N ASP A 65 -10.18 -14.06 -22.44
CA ASP A 65 -9.97 -13.62 -21.06
C ASP A 65 -8.79 -14.37 -20.38
N ALA A 66 -7.91 -15.05 -21.14
CA ALA A 66 -6.81 -15.88 -20.61
C ALA A 66 -5.57 -15.11 -20.10
N TYR A 67 -5.65 -13.79 -19.89
CA TYR A 67 -4.49 -12.92 -19.61
C TYR A 67 -4.46 -12.38 -18.16
N LEU A 68 -4.80 -13.21 -17.18
CA LEU A 68 -4.53 -12.93 -15.77
C LEU A 68 -3.10 -13.32 -15.38
N MET A 69 -2.10 -12.91 -16.16
CA MET A 69 -0.69 -13.25 -15.92
C MET A 69 -0.19 -12.49 -14.70
N GLN A 70 0.13 -13.21 -13.62
CA GLN A 70 0.46 -12.61 -12.33
C GLN A 70 1.90 -12.09 -12.34
N ASP A 71 2.18 -11.03 -11.59
CA ASP A 71 3.53 -10.76 -11.09
C ASP A 71 3.73 -11.54 -9.76
N ALA A 72 4.95 -12.04 -9.54
CA ALA A 72 5.39 -12.69 -8.32
C ALA A 72 6.18 -11.75 -7.39
N THR A 73 6.49 -10.51 -7.82
CA THR A 73 7.31 -9.52 -7.10
C THR A 73 6.92 -9.43 -5.63
N MET A 74 5.64 -9.16 -5.35
CA MET A 74 5.17 -8.99 -3.97
C MET A 74 5.24 -10.28 -3.14
N MET A 75 4.96 -11.44 -3.76
CA MET A 75 5.10 -12.73 -3.08
C MET A 75 6.56 -13.02 -2.70
N VAL A 76 7.49 -12.75 -3.62
CA VAL A 76 8.92 -12.94 -3.39
C VAL A 76 9.42 -11.96 -2.33
N MET A 77 8.96 -10.70 -2.39
CA MET A 77 9.33 -9.67 -1.45
C MET A 77 8.89 -10.01 -0.02
N ASP A 78 7.67 -10.51 0.19
CA ASP A 78 7.19 -10.95 1.51
C ASP A 78 8.11 -12.01 2.13
N ILE A 79 8.60 -12.94 1.31
CA ILE A 79 9.54 -13.99 1.74
C ILE A 79 10.88 -13.38 2.14
N ARG A 80 11.37 -12.40 1.36
CA ARG A 80 12.64 -11.70 1.62
C ARG A 80 12.59 -10.82 2.86
N LYS A 81 11.47 -10.16 3.12
CA LYS A 81 11.29 -9.31 4.30
C LYS A 81 11.40 -10.10 5.61
N ARG A 82 10.98 -11.36 5.59
CA ARG A 82 11.02 -12.27 6.74
C ARG A 82 12.27 -13.16 6.74
N TRP A 83 13.31 -12.82 5.96
CA TRP A 83 14.44 -13.71 5.70
C TRP A 83 15.07 -14.26 6.99
N ASP A 84 15.28 -13.41 8.00
CA ASP A 84 15.88 -13.79 9.28
C ASP A 84 14.94 -14.51 10.25
N GLU A 85 13.64 -14.47 10.00
CA GLU A 85 12.65 -15.25 10.76
C GLU A 85 12.65 -16.73 10.35
N TRP A 86 13.05 -17.02 9.10
CA TRP A 86 13.07 -18.38 8.58
C TRP A 86 14.20 -19.22 9.16
N SER A 87 13.96 -20.54 9.29
CA SER A 87 14.99 -21.46 9.77
C SER A 87 16.22 -21.46 8.86
N PRO A 88 17.43 -21.75 9.40
CA PRO A 88 18.63 -21.91 8.58
C PRO A 88 18.47 -22.94 7.46
N ALA A 89 17.73 -24.01 7.74
CA ALA A 89 17.34 -25.04 6.79
C ALA A 89 16.52 -24.50 5.61
N PHE A 90 15.48 -23.71 5.90
CA PHE A 90 14.68 -23.07 4.87
C PHE A 90 15.56 -22.14 4.02
N ARG A 91 16.33 -21.25 4.66
CA ARG A 91 17.21 -20.30 3.96
C ARG A 91 18.23 -20.96 3.04
N GLU A 92 18.79 -22.10 3.44
CA GLU A 92 19.73 -22.85 2.61
C GLU A 92 19.07 -23.39 1.32
N ILE A 93 17.80 -23.81 1.41
CA ILE A 93 17.04 -24.34 0.29
C ILE A 93 16.53 -23.20 -0.59
N SER A 94 15.80 -22.23 0.00
CA SER A 94 15.16 -21.13 -0.71
C SER A 94 16.18 -20.13 -1.28
N GLY A 95 17.35 -19.97 -0.65
CA GLY A 95 18.42 -19.10 -1.11
C GLY A 95 18.90 -19.40 -2.52
N LYS A 96 18.71 -20.63 -2.99
CA LYS A 96 19.12 -21.09 -4.33
C LYS A 96 18.26 -20.52 -5.46
N TYR A 97 17.07 -20.00 -5.16
CA TYR A 97 16.21 -19.35 -6.15
C TYR A 97 16.65 -17.92 -6.46
N PHE A 98 17.56 -17.36 -5.66
CA PHE A 98 17.91 -15.96 -5.74
C PHE A 98 19.35 -15.73 -6.17
N LEU A 99 19.56 -14.67 -6.95
CA LEU A 99 20.90 -14.21 -7.30
C LEU A 99 21.48 -13.39 -6.14
N SER A 100 22.71 -13.71 -5.73
CA SER A 100 23.50 -12.92 -4.76
C SER A 100 24.11 -11.69 -5.41
N LYS A 101 24.57 -10.67 -4.68
CA LYS A 101 25.37 -9.58 -5.29
C LYS A 101 26.86 -9.98 -5.38
N SER A 102 27.61 -9.54 -6.40
CA SER A 102 29.05 -9.86 -6.49
C SER A 102 29.84 -9.19 -5.35
N SER A 103 30.72 -9.95 -4.69
CA SER A 103 31.51 -9.47 -3.54
C SER A 103 32.76 -8.67 -3.90
N ALA A 104 33.07 -8.51 -5.18
CA ALA A 104 34.23 -7.73 -5.65
C ALA A 104 34.02 -6.21 -5.56
N MET A 105 32.85 -5.76 -5.09
CA MET A 105 32.45 -4.34 -5.04
C MET A 105 33.03 -3.56 -3.84
N ASP A 106 33.63 -4.24 -2.86
CA ASP A 106 34.00 -3.62 -1.56
C ASP A 106 35.49 -3.29 -1.36
N ASP A 107 36.36 -3.59 -2.33
CA ASP A 107 37.80 -3.34 -2.18
C ASP A 107 38.26 -2.24 -3.16
N GLN A 108 37.86 -0.99 -2.91
CA GLN A 108 38.68 0.24 -3.02
C GLN A 108 37.86 1.55 -3.10
N SER A 109 38.41 2.60 -2.46
CA SER A 109 38.07 4.01 -2.66
C SER A 109 38.36 4.46 -4.11
N ILE A 110 37.40 4.30 -5.01
CA ILE A 110 37.55 4.69 -6.42
C ILE A 110 36.52 5.77 -6.77
N SER A 111 36.99 6.83 -7.42
CA SER A 111 36.20 7.98 -7.87
C SER A 111 35.04 7.55 -8.80
N GLY A 112 33.85 8.14 -8.60
CA GLY A 112 32.59 7.78 -9.28
C GLY A 112 32.62 7.82 -10.82
N THR A 113 33.59 8.47 -11.45
CA THR A 113 33.75 8.47 -12.92
C THR A 113 34.25 7.13 -13.48
N LEU A 114 34.84 6.25 -12.66
CA LEU A 114 35.40 4.96 -13.08
C LEU A 114 34.45 3.76 -12.87
N MET A 115 33.37 3.90 -12.10
CA MET A 115 32.48 2.77 -11.77
C MET A 115 31.55 2.34 -12.92
N ARG A 116 31.08 3.27 -13.76
CA ARG A 116 30.34 2.92 -15.00
C ARG A 116 31.17 2.09 -15.98
N SER A 117 32.50 2.20 -15.94
CA SER A 117 33.42 1.39 -16.75
C SER A 117 33.90 0.10 -16.04
N ALA A 118 33.52 -0.13 -14.77
CA ALA A 118 34.14 -1.16 -13.95
C ALA A 118 33.57 -2.57 -14.14
N LYS A 119 32.33 -2.76 -14.62
CA LYS A 119 31.83 -4.09 -15.03
C LYS A 119 32.49 -4.56 -16.32
N THR A 120 32.65 -3.68 -17.33
CA THR A 120 33.46 -3.95 -18.54
C THR A 120 34.94 -4.32 -18.31
N VAL A 121 35.53 -3.99 -17.15
CA VAL A 121 36.98 -4.16 -16.89
C VAL A 121 37.30 -5.28 -15.89
N ARG A 122 36.32 -5.85 -15.19
CA ARG A 122 36.54 -6.97 -14.25
C ARG A 122 35.41 -7.97 -14.37
N GLU A 123 35.76 -9.22 -14.69
CA GLU A 123 34.97 -10.47 -14.74
C GLU A 123 33.91 -10.61 -13.61
N ASN A 124 32.85 -9.80 -13.64
CA ASN A 124 31.84 -9.70 -12.58
C ASN A 124 30.39 -9.95 -13.07
N HIS A 125 30.23 -10.37 -14.32
CA HIS A 125 28.96 -10.87 -14.84
C HIS A 125 28.68 -12.27 -14.25
N LYS A 126 27.42 -12.54 -13.93
CA LYS A 126 26.96 -13.80 -13.36
C LYS A 126 26.65 -14.84 -14.42
N LEU A 127 26.16 -14.39 -15.56
CA LEU A 127 25.83 -15.26 -16.69
C LEU A 127 26.85 -15.05 -17.82
N PRO A 128 27.08 -16.06 -18.67
CA PRO A 128 28.14 -16.06 -19.68
C PRO A 128 27.91 -15.04 -20.79
N ASN A 129 26.66 -14.64 -21.03
CA ASN A 129 26.32 -13.66 -22.04
C ASN A 129 25.75 -12.40 -21.40
N TRP A 130 26.18 -11.25 -21.89
CA TRP A 130 25.79 -9.97 -21.34
C TRP A 130 25.91 -8.84 -22.37
N VAL A 131 25.09 -7.82 -22.18
CA VAL A 131 25.19 -6.51 -22.83
C VAL A 131 25.05 -5.41 -21.79
N GLU A 132 25.70 -4.28 -22.02
CA GLU A 132 25.49 -3.07 -21.21
C GLU A 132 25.01 -1.93 -22.10
N THR A 133 24.08 -1.17 -21.55
CA THR A 133 23.56 0.07 -22.12
C THR A 133 24.06 1.26 -21.29
N GLU A 134 23.47 2.44 -21.43
CA GLU A 134 23.83 3.61 -20.61
C GLU A 134 23.52 3.39 -19.12
N HIS A 135 22.44 2.66 -18.82
CA HIS A 135 21.89 2.50 -17.48
C HIS A 135 21.71 1.05 -17.02
N PHE A 136 21.76 0.08 -17.92
CA PHE A 136 21.44 -1.31 -17.62
C PHE A 136 22.56 -2.27 -17.98
N ASN A 137 22.60 -3.37 -17.25
CA ASN A 137 23.36 -4.56 -17.56
C ASN A 137 22.38 -5.72 -17.70
N ILE A 138 22.30 -6.31 -18.89
CA ILE A 138 21.36 -7.38 -19.21
C ILE A 138 22.16 -8.66 -19.43
N GLU A 139 21.88 -9.69 -18.64
CA GLU A 139 22.62 -10.95 -18.67
C GLU A 139 21.71 -12.16 -18.96
N TRP A 140 22.25 -13.17 -19.65
CA TRP A 140 21.52 -14.39 -19.98
C TRP A 140 22.47 -15.59 -20.16
N GLY A 141 21.93 -16.81 -20.08
CA GLY A 141 22.69 -18.05 -20.32
C GLY A 141 22.82 -18.41 -21.79
N ASN A 142 23.36 -19.59 -22.05
CA ASN A 142 23.73 -20.02 -23.40
C ASN A 142 22.57 -20.51 -24.30
N ASP A 143 21.36 -20.74 -23.77
CA ASP A 143 20.20 -21.23 -24.53
C ASP A 143 19.03 -20.25 -24.53
N ILE A 144 19.17 -19.16 -25.29
CA ILE A 144 18.08 -18.18 -25.47
C ILE A 144 17.11 -18.57 -26.59
N GLY A 145 17.55 -19.38 -27.55
CA GLY A 145 16.70 -19.94 -28.63
C GLY A 145 16.19 -18.93 -29.66
N ASP A 146 16.43 -17.63 -29.47
CA ASP A 146 16.13 -16.57 -30.44
C ASP A 146 17.34 -16.32 -31.36
N ILE A 147 17.07 -16.09 -32.64
CA ILE A 147 18.07 -15.88 -33.69
C ILE A 147 18.18 -14.38 -33.95
N ASP A 148 19.40 -13.86 -34.02
CA ASP A 148 19.67 -12.53 -34.58
C ASP A 148 19.22 -12.48 -36.05
N ASN A 149 18.10 -11.80 -36.33
CA ASN A 149 17.58 -11.61 -37.69
C ASN A 149 18.04 -10.29 -38.31
N GLY A 150 19.07 -9.65 -37.73
CA GLY A 150 19.62 -8.38 -38.14
C GLY A 150 18.98 -7.18 -37.45
N LEU A 151 18.26 -7.37 -36.35
CA LEU A 151 17.90 -6.28 -35.44
C LEU A 151 19.13 -5.94 -34.62
N HIS A 152 19.49 -4.65 -34.55
CA HIS A 152 20.61 -4.19 -33.74
C HIS A 152 20.19 -2.93 -32.99
N SER A 153 20.27 -2.98 -31.66
CA SER A 153 20.03 -1.83 -30.81
C SER A 153 21.24 -0.90 -30.81
N ASP A 154 21.02 0.37 -31.13
CA ASP A 154 22.03 1.43 -30.99
C ASP A 154 22.29 1.81 -29.52
N ARG A 155 21.53 1.25 -28.57
CA ARG A 155 21.68 1.51 -27.13
C ARG A 155 22.69 0.58 -26.45
N ILE A 156 23.09 -0.50 -27.10
CA ILE A 156 24.11 -1.42 -26.59
C ILE A 156 25.50 -0.78 -26.79
N LEU A 157 26.20 -0.55 -25.68
CA LEU A 157 27.50 0.12 -25.65
C LEU A 157 28.66 -0.88 -25.49
N SER A 158 28.41 -2.01 -24.84
CA SER A 158 29.38 -3.07 -24.60
C SER A 158 28.67 -4.44 -24.49
N CYS A 159 29.40 -5.54 -24.71
CA CYS A 159 28.84 -6.88 -24.69
C CYS A 159 29.93 -7.97 -24.55
N SER A 160 29.49 -9.20 -24.25
CA SER A 160 30.36 -10.38 -24.15
C SER A 160 30.94 -10.83 -25.51
N ASN A 161 30.21 -10.64 -26.61
CA ASN A 161 30.62 -11.08 -27.94
C ASN A 161 31.37 -9.97 -28.71
N THR A 162 32.70 -9.95 -28.63
CA THR A 162 33.55 -9.05 -29.43
C THR A 162 34.28 -9.81 -30.54
N PHE A 163 34.16 -9.33 -31.79
CA PHE A 163 34.89 -9.91 -32.92
C PHE A 163 36.36 -9.46 -32.92
N TYR A 164 37.25 -10.33 -33.43
CA TYR A 164 38.69 -10.07 -33.54
C TYR A 164 39.06 -8.84 -34.39
N ASP A 165 38.12 -8.30 -35.18
CA ASP A 165 38.31 -7.11 -36.02
C ASP A 165 37.90 -5.78 -35.35
N GLY A 166 37.42 -5.84 -34.09
CA GLY A 166 37.04 -4.66 -33.31
C GLY A 166 35.63 -4.15 -33.58
N THR A 167 34.83 -4.86 -34.39
CA THR A 167 33.39 -4.58 -34.53
C THR A 167 32.66 -5.14 -33.31
N ALA A 168 32.15 -4.25 -32.44
CA ALA A 168 31.51 -4.61 -31.18
C ALA A 168 30.09 -5.15 -31.41
N CYS A 169 29.70 -6.19 -30.65
CA CYS A 169 28.29 -6.57 -30.41
C CYS A 169 27.45 -6.97 -31.62
N MET A 170 28.01 -7.70 -32.59
CA MET A 170 27.19 -8.38 -33.62
C MET A 170 26.74 -9.77 -33.14
N GLY A 171 25.60 -10.26 -33.61
CA GLY A 171 25.09 -11.58 -33.20
C GLY A 171 24.34 -11.57 -31.86
N ILE A 172 23.95 -10.38 -31.36
CA ILE A 172 23.08 -10.28 -30.19
C ILE A 172 21.67 -10.75 -30.59
N PRO A 173 21.02 -11.62 -29.81
CA PRO A 173 19.66 -12.05 -30.12
C PRO A 173 18.67 -10.89 -30.11
N ASP A 174 17.76 -10.82 -31.09
CA ASP A 174 16.78 -9.72 -31.25
C ASP A 174 15.98 -9.44 -29.95
N ILE A 175 15.66 -10.46 -29.15
CA ILE A 175 14.98 -10.30 -27.86
C ILE A 175 15.81 -9.48 -26.86
N VAL A 176 17.13 -9.61 -26.87
CA VAL A 176 18.05 -8.85 -26.02
C VAL A 176 18.13 -7.39 -26.50
N ASP A 177 18.23 -7.17 -27.81
CA ASP A 177 18.17 -5.81 -28.38
C ASP A 177 16.88 -5.08 -27.97
N LYS A 178 15.73 -5.78 -28.05
CA LYS A 178 14.44 -5.24 -27.61
C LYS A 178 14.41 -4.91 -26.12
N TRP A 179 14.89 -5.80 -25.25
CA TRP A 179 14.96 -5.50 -23.81
C TRP A 179 15.86 -4.28 -23.55
N ALA A 180 17.02 -4.19 -24.20
CA ALA A 180 17.91 -3.03 -24.10
C ALA A 180 17.21 -1.73 -24.51
N ASP A 181 16.47 -1.75 -25.62
CA ASP A 181 15.72 -0.60 -26.10
C ASP A 181 14.59 -0.18 -25.15
N TYR A 182 13.76 -1.14 -24.72
CA TYR A 182 12.58 -0.86 -23.91
C TYR A 182 12.92 -0.41 -22.49
N PHE A 183 13.92 -1.02 -21.82
CA PHE A 183 14.29 -0.57 -20.48
C PHE A 183 14.91 0.83 -20.47
N GLU A 184 15.69 1.19 -21.49
CA GLU A 184 16.23 2.55 -21.63
C GLU A 184 15.13 3.60 -21.93
N GLU A 185 14.14 3.21 -22.74
CA GLU A 185 12.95 4.03 -23.00
C GLU A 185 12.11 4.23 -21.73
N VAL A 186 11.72 3.14 -21.07
CA VAL A 186 10.98 3.12 -19.80
C VAL A 186 11.66 4.01 -18.76
N ARG A 187 12.97 3.83 -18.56
CA ARG A 187 13.73 4.66 -17.61
C ARG A 187 13.65 6.15 -17.94
N THR A 188 13.75 6.49 -19.22
CA THR A 188 13.68 7.88 -19.69
C THR A 188 12.32 8.50 -19.35
N ILE A 189 11.24 7.72 -19.48
CA ILE A 189 9.89 8.17 -19.17
C ILE A 189 9.67 8.23 -17.66
N GLU A 190 9.88 7.13 -16.93
CA GLU A 190 9.55 7.06 -15.49
C GLU A 190 10.40 7.98 -14.62
N THR A 191 11.73 7.94 -14.77
CA THR A 191 12.62 8.78 -13.94
C THR A 191 12.87 10.17 -14.52
N GLY A 192 12.64 10.34 -15.82
CA GLY A 192 12.88 11.60 -16.52
C GLY A 192 11.63 12.44 -16.70
N GLN A 193 10.63 11.91 -17.40
CA GLN A 193 9.40 12.65 -17.73
C GLN A 193 8.41 12.69 -16.57
N LEU A 194 8.16 11.54 -15.93
CA LEU A 194 7.29 11.42 -14.76
C LEU A 194 8.01 11.84 -13.47
N GLY A 195 9.34 11.90 -13.48
CA GLY A 195 10.16 12.50 -12.42
C GLY A 195 10.26 11.67 -11.15
N TYR A 196 10.02 10.36 -11.22
CA TYR A 196 10.25 9.46 -10.09
C TYR A 196 11.75 9.35 -9.74
N ILE A 197 12.03 8.95 -8.50
CA ILE A 197 13.40 8.64 -8.08
C ILE A 197 13.98 7.50 -8.91
N LYS A 198 15.30 7.41 -8.99
CA LYS A 198 15.97 6.31 -9.68
C LYS A 198 16.11 5.11 -8.74
N PRO A 199 16.17 3.88 -9.28
CA PRO A 199 16.46 2.72 -8.46
C PRO A 199 17.75 2.89 -7.66
N PHE A 200 17.76 2.42 -6.42
CA PHE A 200 18.86 2.61 -5.48
C PHE A 200 20.17 2.02 -6.02
N GLY A 201 21.27 2.76 -5.89
CA GLY A 201 22.59 2.34 -6.36
C GLY A 201 22.89 2.69 -7.82
N THR A 202 21.91 3.18 -8.59
CA THR A 202 22.09 3.50 -10.02
C THR A 202 22.80 4.83 -10.28
N GLU A 203 23.04 5.63 -9.24
CA GLU A 203 23.99 6.75 -9.28
C GLU A 203 25.43 6.27 -9.45
N THR A 204 25.69 5.03 -9.07
CA THR A 204 27.02 4.44 -8.99
C THR A 204 27.20 3.27 -9.98
N PHE A 205 26.16 2.44 -10.16
CA PHE A 205 26.20 1.18 -10.90
C PHE A 205 25.15 1.11 -12.02
N LEU A 206 25.35 0.20 -12.98
CA LEU A 206 24.30 -0.20 -13.91
C LEU A 206 23.26 -1.05 -13.17
N TYR A 207 21.98 -0.92 -13.56
CA TYR A 207 20.90 -1.71 -13.00
C TYR A 207 20.85 -3.09 -13.66
N ASP A 208 20.70 -4.15 -12.86
CA ASP A 208 20.82 -5.53 -13.35
C ASP A 208 19.47 -6.09 -13.82
N ILE A 209 19.48 -6.68 -15.01
CA ILE A 209 18.36 -7.42 -15.59
C ILE A 209 18.86 -8.81 -16.01
N TYR A 210 18.11 -9.86 -15.68
CA TYR A 210 18.46 -11.23 -16.05
C TYR A 210 17.34 -11.88 -16.86
N ILE A 211 17.70 -12.53 -17.97
CA ILE A 211 16.73 -13.25 -18.80
C ILE A 211 16.66 -14.71 -18.33
N ALA A 212 15.53 -15.07 -17.73
CA ALA A 212 15.29 -16.39 -17.17
C ALA A 212 15.07 -17.48 -18.23
N ASN A 213 15.24 -18.73 -17.80
CA ASN A 213 15.02 -19.94 -18.58
C ASN A 213 16.01 -20.13 -19.75
N THR A 214 17.19 -19.52 -19.68
CA THR A 214 18.21 -19.51 -20.73
C THR A 214 19.34 -20.54 -20.52
N LYS A 215 19.12 -21.53 -19.67
CA LYS A 215 20.10 -22.57 -19.33
C LYS A 215 20.35 -23.54 -20.49
N ASP A 216 21.61 -23.85 -20.81
CA ASP A 216 21.94 -24.90 -21.77
C ASP A 216 21.67 -26.34 -21.25
N ASN A 217 21.49 -27.26 -22.19
CA ASN A 217 21.23 -28.68 -21.90
C ASN A 217 22.51 -29.54 -21.93
N ILE A 218 23.70 -28.96 -21.74
CA ILE A 218 24.97 -29.68 -21.83
C ILE A 218 25.23 -30.45 -20.53
N THR A 219 25.19 -31.78 -20.57
CA THR A 219 25.46 -32.64 -19.41
C THR A 219 26.88 -32.45 -18.88
N ASN A 220 27.02 -32.18 -17.57
CA ASN A 220 28.28 -31.88 -16.86
C ASN A 220 28.93 -30.53 -17.20
N ASN A 221 28.18 -29.59 -17.77
CA ASN A 221 28.56 -28.18 -17.82
C ASN A 221 27.91 -27.49 -16.62
N ASP A 222 28.67 -27.21 -15.55
CA ASP A 222 28.19 -26.46 -14.38
C ASP A 222 28.23 -24.93 -14.63
N ASP A 223 28.65 -24.53 -15.83
CA ASP A 223 29.06 -23.18 -16.19
C ASP A 223 27.89 -22.22 -16.46
N ASP A 224 26.64 -22.62 -16.15
CA ASP A 224 25.47 -21.79 -16.40
C ASP A 224 24.31 -22.00 -15.39
N LEU A 225 24.37 -21.29 -14.27
CA LEU A 225 23.26 -21.14 -13.32
C LEU A 225 22.43 -19.91 -13.69
N THR A 226 21.54 -20.06 -14.67
CA THR A 226 20.59 -18.99 -15.05
C THR A 226 19.38 -18.98 -14.11
N PRO A 227 18.78 -17.81 -13.84
CA PRO A 227 17.48 -17.77 -13.18
C PRO A 227 16.43 -18.53 -13.99
N THR A 228 15.45 -19.09 -13.31
CA THR A 228 14.33 -19.81 -13.90
C THR A 228 13.02 -19.14 -13.49
N LEU A 229 12.05 -19.10 -14.38
CA LEU A 229 10.77 -18.44 -14.12
C LEU A 229 9.65 -19.25 -14.78
N SER A 230 8.60 -19.57 -14.03
CA SER A 230 7.43 -20.26 -14.54
C SER A 230 6.77 -19.46 -15.66
N TYR A 231 6.20 -20.15 -16.65
CA TYR A 231 5.49 -19.51 -17.76
C TYR A 231 4.28 -18.69 -17.29
N ASN A 232 3.80 -18.84 -16.06
CA ASN A 232 2.68 -18.03 -15.56
C ASN A 232 3.06 -16.58 -15.24
N TYR A 233 4.36 -16.25 -15.21
CA TYR A 233 4.90 -14.94 -14.85
C TYR A 233 5.70 -14.34 -16.02
N LEU A 234 5.47 -13.06 -16.31
CA LEU A 234 6.13 -12.31 -17.38
C LEU A 234 7.52 -11.82 -16.97
N GLY A 235 7.57 -11.21 -15.78
CA GLY A 235 8.77 -10.76 -15.10
C GLY A 235 8.55 -10.88 -13.59
N LEU A 236 9.55 -10.40 -12.85
CA LEU A 236 9.46 -10.06 -11.43
C LEU A 236 10.70 -9.27 -11.02
N THR A 237 10.55 -8.45 -9.99
CA THR A 237 11.62 -7.64 -9.40
C THR A 237 11.98 -8.18 -8.01
N ILE A 238 13.27 -8.34 -7.74
CA ILE A 238 13.76 -8.92 -6.47
C ILE A 238 14.82 -8.02 -5.85
N THR A 239 14.77 -7.88 -4.53
CA THR A 239 15.85 -7.28 -3.76
C THR A 239 17.05 -8.23 -3.60
N TYR A 240 18.26 -7.67 -3.72
CA TYR A 240 19.48 -8.36 -3.31
C TYR A 240 19.47 -8.51 -1.79
N CYS A 241 19.76 -9.72 -1.32
CA CYS A 241 19.69 -10.07 0.09
C CYS A 241 20.97 -10.81 0.51
N ASP A 242 21.84 -10.13 1.27
CA ASP A 242 23.10 -10.69 1.77
C ASP A 242 23.40 -10.18 3.19
N ASN A 243 23.02 -11.01 4.16
CA ASN A 243 23.18 -10.74 5.60
C ASN A 243 24.62 -10.90 6.09
N ASP A 244 25.48 -11.60 5.36
CA ASP A 244 26.87 -11.83 5.78
C ASP A 244 27.81 -10.70 5.34
N ARG A 245 27.43 -9.91 4.34
CA ARG A 245 28.29 -8.87 3.75
C ARG A 245 27.67 -7.49 3.61
N PHE A 246 26.38 -7.39 3.32
CA PHE A 246 25.74 -6.11 3.01
C PHE A 246 24.81 -5.59 4.13
N ASN A 247 24.36 -6.46 5.05
CA ASN A 247 23.30 -6.11 6.01
C ASN A 247 22.01 -5.60 5.32
N ILE A 248 21.87 -5.90 4.02
CA ILE A 248 20.74 -5.51 3.19
C ILE A 248 19.87 -6.76 3.02
N CYS A 249 19.33 -7.21 4.14
CA CYS A 249 17.91 -7.53 4.26
C CYS A 249 17.49 -6.84 5.57
N LYS A 250 17.65 -5.51 5.63
CA LYS A 250 17.15 -4.65 6.71
C LYS A 250 17.75 -4.89 8.12
N ASP A 251 18.79 -4.13 8.45
CA ASP A 251 18.93 -3.54 9.79
C ASP A 251 17.97 -2.34 9.89
N ASP A 252 17.37 -2.13 11.07
CA ASP A 252 16.47 -1.01 11.40
C ASP A 252 16.98 0.41 10.99
N ASN A 253 18.24 0.57 10.56
CA ASN A 253 18.88 1.85 10.26
C ASN A 253 19.33 2.09 8.80
N THR A 254 19.12 1.16 7.85
CA THR A 254 19.55 1.37 6.44
C THR A 254 18.40 1.18 5.44
N PRO A 255 17.84 2.27 4.89
CA PRO A 255 16.66 2.25 4.02
C PRO A 255 16.94 1.91 2.55
N GLU A 256 18.02 1.17 2.27
CA GLU A 256 18.66 1.13 0.94
C GLU A 256 18.62 -0.29 0.34
N ALA A 257 17.55 -0.64 -0.37
CA ALA A 257 17.40 -1.95 -1.00
C ALA A 257 17.88 -1.92 -2.46
N TYR A 258 19.04 -2.53 -2.75
CA TYR A 258 19.41 -2.84 -4.13
C TYR A 258 18.45 -3.90 -4.68
N SER A 259 18.01 -3.76 -5.93
CA SER A 259 17.16 -4.73 -6.62
C SER A 259 17.70 -5.11 -8.00
N TYR A 260 17.11 -6.14 -8.57
CA TYR A 260 17.33 -6.59 -9.95
C TYR A 260 16.01 -7.10 -10.53
N ILE A 261 15.91 -7.09 -11.85
CA ILE A 261 14.75 -7.60 -12.59
C ILE A 261 15.07 -8.95 -13.21
N VAL A 262 14.10 -9.86 -13.20
CA VAL A 262 14.15 -11.11 -13.95
C VAL A 262 13.02 -11.10 -14.96
N VAL A 263 13.33 -11.23 -16.25
CA VAL A 263 12.33 -11.31 -17.33
C VAL A 263 12.28 -12.71 -17.93
N ASN A 264 11.10 -13.16 -18.33
CA ASN A 264 10.92 -14.50 -18.87
C ASN A 264 11.18 -14.53 -20.40
N ARG A 265 12.15 -15.35 -20.84
CA ARG A 265 12.47 -15.47 -22.28
C ARG A 265 11.30 -15.89 -23.18
N SER A 266 10.27 -16.49 -22.58
CA SER A 266 9.16 -17.12 -23.30
C SER A 266 8.23 -16.11 -23.98
N TYR A 267 8.37 -14.83 -23.63
CA TYR A 267 7.54 -13.74 -24.13
C TYR A 267 8.37 -12.78 -24.97
N SER A 268 8.21 -12.87 -26.30
CA SER A 268 8.92 -12.03 -27.28
C SER A 268 7.98 -11.11 -28.09
N SER A 269 6.70 -11.09 -27.74
CA SER A 269 5.72 -10.13 -28.28
C SER A 269 6.12 -8.72 -27.84
N GLU A 270 6.18 -7.78 -28.78
CA GLU A 270 6.57 -6.40 -28.52
C GLU A 270 5.75 -5.78 -27.37
N ASP A 271 4.41 -5.84 -27.47
CA ASP A 271 3.54 -5.23 -26.48
C ASP A 271 3.75 -5.78 -25.07
N VAL A 272 3.89 -7.11 -24.96
CA VAL A 272 4.10 -7.80 -23.67
C VAL A 272 5.45 -7.41 -23.07
N MET A 273 6.51 -7.35 -23.88
CA MET A 273 7.84 -6.96 -23.40
C MET A 273 7.85 -5.50 -22.92
N LYS A 274 7.20 -4.60 -23.66
CA LYS A 274 7.08 -3.18 -23.30
C LYS A 274 6.40 -2.98 -21.96
N ILE A 275 5.20 -3.53 -21.77
CA ILE A 275 4.48 -3.40 -20.49
C ILE A 275 5.23 -4.08 -19.34
N THR A 276 5.88 -5.23 -19.58
CA THR A 276 6.69 -5.91 -18.56
C THR A 276 7.88 -5.04 -18.15
N ALA A 277 8.54 -4.38 -19.11
CA ALA A 277 9.65 -3.49 -18.80
C ALA A 277 9.20 -2.30 -17.94
N ALA A 278 8.05 -1.68 -18.27
CA ALA A 278 7.46 -0.59 -17.48
C ALA A 278 7.10 -1.06 -16.05
N HIS A 279 6.32 -2.14 -15.96
CA HIS A 279 5.86 -2.69 -14.68
C HIS A 279 7.00 -3.02 -13.72
N GLU A 280 7.98 -3.80 -14.18
CA GLU A 280 9.08 -4.28 -13.35
C GLU A 280 10.10 -3.18 -13.02
N PHE A 281 10.33 -2.26 -13.95
CA PHE A 281 11.20 -1.12 -13.65
C PHE A 281 10.56 -0.18 -12.62
N PHE A 282 9.23 -0.02 -12.65
CA PHE A 282 8.53 0.75 -11.64
C PHE A 282 8.61 0.09 -10.26
N HIS A 283 8.55 -1.24 -10.16
CA HIS A 283 8.86 -1.93 -8.90
C HIS A 283 10.26 -1.63 -8.37
N ALA A 284 11.27 -1.55 -9.25
CA ALA A 284 12.62 -1.14 -8.85
C ALA A 284 12.67 0.28 -8.26
N ILE A 285 11.88 1.20 -8.83
CA ILE A 285 11.71 2.55 -8.31
C ILE A 285 11.00 2.53 -6.95
N GLN A 286 9.89 1.79 -6.84
CA GLN A 286 9.10 1.66 -5.62
C GLN A 286 9.96 1.12 -4.45
N PHE A 287 10.82 0.12 -4.71
CA PHE A 287 11.77 -0.42 -3.73
C PHE A 287 12.86 0.57 -3.30
N SER A 288 12.98 1.71 -3.97
CA SER A 288 13.99 2.73 -3.64
C SER A 288 13.45 3.83 -2.74
N TYR A 289 12.15 3.85 -2.46
CA TYR A 289 11.57 4.79 -1.51
C TYR A 289 11.96 4.41 -0.07
N PRO A 290 12.42 5.37 0.74
CA PRO A 290 13.02 5.11 2.06
C PRO A 290 12.06 4.49 3.09
N SER A 291 10.75 4.50 2.80
CA SER A 291 9.68 3.92 3.60
C SER A 291 9.33 2.47 3.24
N ILE A 292 10.13 1.80 2.41
CA ILE A 292 9.91 0.44 1.86
C ILE A 292 9.47 -0.56 2.94
N ASP A 293 9.95 -0.40 4.16
CA ASP A 293 10.02 -1.54 5.03
C ASP A 293 9.07 -1.47 6.23
N LEU A 294 8.57 -0.28 6.56
CA LEU A 294 7.68 -0.07 7.69
C LEU A 294 6.23 0.19 7.26
N TRP A 295 5.99 0.78 6.08
CA TRP A 295 4.70 1.42 5.80
C TRP A 295 4.03 1.01 4.48
N TRP A 296 4.71 1.00 3.33
CA TRP A 296 4.05 0.70 2.04
C TRP A 296 3.96 -0.79 1.69
N PHE A 297 4.90 -1.61 2.15
CA PHE A 297 4.99 -3.02 1.77
C PHE A 297 4.48 -3.91 2.90
N THR A 298 3.27 -3.60 3.36
CA THR A 298 2.45 -4.42 4.25
C THR A 298 1.31 -5.00 3.43
N PRO A 299 0.75 -6.18 3.79
CA PRO A 299 -0.33 -6.80 3.01
C PRO A 299 -1.48 -5.86 2.64
N ASP A 300 -1.88 -4.96 3.55
CA ASP A 300 -2.97 -3.98 3.35
C ASP A 300 -2.68 -2.92 2.27
N ASN A 301 -1.44 -2.82 1.79
CA ASN A 301 -0.97 -1.82 0.83
C ASN A 301 -0.42 -2.43 -0.47
N HIS A 302 -0.40 -3.77 -0.60
CA HIS A 302 0.04 -4.45 -1.83
C HIS A 302 -0.79 -4.05 -3.04
N TRP A 303 -2.08 -3.77 -2.85
CA TRP A 303 -2.96 -3.29 -3.90
C TRP A 303 -2.41 -2.03 -4.59
N TRP A 304 -1.92 -1.05 -3.82
CA TRP A 304 -1.40 0.20 -4.35
C TRP A 304 -0.11 0.00 -5.15
N ILE A 305 0.73 -0.93 -4.70
CA ILE A 305 2.00 -1.27 -5.34
C ILE A 305 1.76 -1.80 -6.76
N GLU A 306 0.91 -2.83 -6.87
CA GLU A 306 0.58 -3.49 -8.13
C GLU A 306 -0.29 -2.60 -9.03
N ALA A 307 -1.23 -1.85 -8.44
CA ALA A 307 -2.07 -0.91 -9.18
C ALA A 307 -1.25 0.22 -9.80
N THR A 308 -0.27 0.79 -9.07
CA THR A 308 0.58 1.86 -9.62
C THR A 308 1.61 1.34 -10.62
N ALA A 309 2.07 0.10 -10.47
CA ALA A 309 2.87 -0.58 -11.51
C ALA A 309 2.04 -0.83 -12.78
N THR A 310 0.77 -1.22 -12.64
CA THR A 310 -0.15 -1.34 -13.79
C THR A 310 -0.46 0.02 -14.41
N TRP A 311 -0.63 1.07 -13.59
CA TRP A 311 -0.87 2.44 -14.07
C TRP A 311 0.30 2.98 -14.87
N VAL A 312 1.55 2.66 -14.49
CA VAL A 312 2.71 3.15 -15.21
C VAL A 312 2.83 2.56 -16.62
N GLU A 313 2.27 1.35 -16.85
CA GLU A 313 2.19 0.75 -18.19
C GLU A 313 1.47 1.71 -19.15
N GLU A 314 0.33 2.26 -18.72
CA GLU A 314 -0.46 3.24 -19.46
C GLU A 314 0.27 4.58 -19.63
N MET A 315 1.05 4.99 -18.61
CA MET A 315 1.77 6.27 -18.69
C MET A 315 2.97 6.21 -19.65
N VAL A 316 3.55 5.02 -19.83
CA VAL A 316 4.70 4.80 -20.71
C VAL A 316 4.25 4.43 -22.12
N TYR A 317 3.22 3.58 -22.25
CA TYR A 317 2.72 3.03 -23.50
C TYR A 317 1.19 3.14 -23.59
N ASP A 318 0.71 4.38 -23.71
CA ASP A 318 -0.72 4.77 -23.85
C ASP A 318 -1.45 4.03 -25.00
N GLU A 319 -0.72 3.48 -25.98
CA GLU A 319 -1.30 2.68 -27.05
C GLU A 319 -1.53 1.19 -26.71
N ILE A 320 -1.03 0.71 -25.56
CA ILE A 320 -1.02 -0.71 -25.19
C ILE A 320 -1.97 -0.99 -24.02
N ASN A 321 -3.21 -1.32 -24.35
CA ASN A 321 -4.30 -1.39 -23.38
C ASN A 321 -4.49 -2.78 -22.76
N HIS A 322 -3.41 -3.41 -22.33
CA HIS A 322 -3.43 -4.78 -21.77
C HIS A 322 -4.14 -4.88 -20.41
N TYR A 323 -4.35 -3.75 -19.73
CA TYR A 323 -5.01 -3.70 -18.42
C TYR A 323 -6.55 -3.86 -18.49
N TYR A 324 -7.18 -3.73 -19.67
CA TYR A 324 -8.64 -3.82 -19.82
C TYR A 324 -9.31 -5.05 -19.18
N PRO A 325 -8.80 -6.28 -19.36
CA PRO A 325 -9.41 -7.45 -18.74
C PRO A 325 -9.37 -7.38 -17.22
N ARG A 326 -8.34 -6.74 -16.62
CA ARG A 326 -8.22 -6.54 -15.17
C ARG A 326 -9.30 -5.59 -14.65
N VAL A 327 -9.51 -4.48 -15.35
CA VAL A 327 -10.55 -3.51 -15.01
C VAL A 327 -11.95 -4.11 -15.21
N ARG A 328 -12.17 -4.90 -16.27
CA ARG A 328 -13.43 -5.61 -16.45
C ARG A 328 -13.69 -6.60 -15.31
N TYR A 329 -12.68 -7.35 -14.88
CA TYR A 329 -12.79 -8.23 -13.73
C TYR A 329 -13.08 -7.46 -12.44
N TRP A 330 -12.40 -6.34 -12.20
CA TRP A 330 -12.64 -5.45 -11.07
C TRP A 330 -14.10 -4.97 -11.03
N LEU A 331 -14.60 -4.45 -12.16
CA LEU A 331 -15.98 -3.98 -12.30
C LEU A 331 -17.01 -5.12 -12.18
N GLN A 332 -16.62 -6.38 -12.39
CA GLN A 332 -17.48 -7.53 -12.18
C GLN A 332 -17.54 -7.99 -10.71
N ASN A 333 -16.60 -7.57 -9.88
CA ASN A 333 -16.54 -7.91 -8.44
C ASN A 333 -16.39 -6.63 -7.58
N PRO A 334 -17.21 -5.58 -7.79
CA PRO A 334 -16.98 -4.29 -7.17
C PRO A 334 -17.31 -4.26 -5.67
N GLU A 335 -17.87 -5.34 -5.12
CA GLU A 335 -18.10 -5.55 -3.69
C GLU A 335 -16.81 -5.82 -2.91
N LEU A 336 -15.76 -6.28 -3.58
CA LEU A 336 -14.46 -6.53 -2.98
C LEU A 336 -13.77 -5.22 -2.58
N SER A 337 -12.89 -5.31 -1.59
CA SER A 337 -12.14 -4.15 -1.11
C SER A 337 -11.07 -3.73 -2.12
N LEU A 338 -10.87 -2.41 -2.29
CA LEU A 338 -9.66 -1.88 -2.93
C LEU A 338 -8.36 -2.41 -2.31
N LYS A 339 -8.37 -2.91 -1.06
CA LYS A 339 -7.17 -3.46 -0.40
C LYS A 339 -6.92 -4.94 -0.70
N ASN A 340 -7.87 -5.64 -1.33
CA ASN A 340 -7.76 -7.07 -1.58
C ASN A 340 -6.67 -7.34 -2.62
N SER A 341 -5.68 -8.16 -2.26
CA SER A 341 -4.54 -8.47 -3.11
C SER A 341 -4.05 -9.91 -2.94
N GLY A 342 -3.30 -10.41 -3.92
CA GLY A 342 -2.66 -11.72 -3.88
C GLY A 342 -3.52 -12.87 -4.42
N THR A 343 -3.02 -14.10 -4.24
CA THR A 343 -3.54 -15.29 -4.95
C THR A 343 -5.01 -15.61 -4.68
N SER A 344 -5.54 -15.16 -3.54
CA SER A 344 -6.92 -15.43 -3.13
C SER A 344 -7.96 -14.59 -3.88
N TYR A 345 -7.55 -13.50 -4.54
CA TYR A 345 -8.44 -12.50 -5.14
C TYR A 345 -8.23 -12.33 -6.66
N SER A 346 -7.63 -13.31 -7.33
CA SER A 346 -7.52 -13.39 -8.80
C SER A 346 -6.85 -12.18 -9.48
N GLY A 347 -5.92 -11.49 -8.81
CA GLY A 347 -5.25 -10.32 -9.38
C GLY A 347 -6.16 -9.09 -9.47
N HIS A 348 -7.03 -8.92 -8.48
CA HIS A 348 -7.91 -7.77 -8.33
C HIS A 348 -7.13 -6.46 -8.21
N GLU A 349 -5.96 -6.52 -7.57
CA GLU A 349 -5.00 -5.43 -7.35
C GLU A 349 -4.51 -4.77 -8.65
N TYR A 350 -4.37 -5.52 -9.73
CA TYR A 350 -4.04 -4.97 -11.05
C TYR A 350 -5.23 -4.20 -11.64
N GLY A 351 -6.46 -4.60 -11.30
CA GLY A 351 -7.67 -3.92 -11.72
C GLY A 351 -7.94 -2.62 -10.96
N ASP A 352 -7.36 -2.45 -9.77
CA ASP A 352 -7.44 -1.20 -8.99
C ASP A 352 -6.81 0.00 -9.72
N VAL A 353 -6.09 -0.23 -10.83
CA VAL A 353 -5.66 0.84 -11.76
C VAL A 353 -6.82 1.77 -12.15
N ILE A 354 -8.07 1.28 -12.23
CA ILE A 354 -9.24 2.12 -12.51
C ILE A 354 -9.43 3.23 -11.45
N PHE A 355 -9.10 2.96 -10.18
CA PHE A 355 -9.14 3.98 -9.12
C PHE A 355 -8.08 5.06 -9.35
N ILE A 356 -6.89 4.67 -9.81
CA ILE A 356 -5.80 5.60 -10.11
C ILE A 356 -6.15 6.45 -11.33
N LEU A 357 -6.67 5.83 -12.41
CA LEU A 357 -7.14 6.54 -13.60
C LEU A 357 -8.27 7.52 -13.27
N TYR A 358 -9.23 7.11 -12.42
CA TYR A 358 -10.24 8.03 -11.90
C TYR A 358 -9.60 9.23 -11.21
N LEU A 359 -8.67 8.97 -10.29
CA LEU A 359 -8.00 10.00 -9.51
C LEU A 359 -7.22 10.97 -10.39
N THR A 360 -6.31 10.46 -11.23
CA THR A 360 -5.38 11.27 -12.01
C THR A 360 -6.06 11.94 -13.19
N ASP A 361 -6.97 11.26 -13.88
CA ASP A 361 -7.41 11.69 -15.21
C ASP A 361 -8.84 12.26 -15.20
N VAL A 362 -9.68 11.86 -14.24
CA VAL A 362 -11.07 12.34 -14.13
C VAL A 362 -11.25 13.33 -12.99
N TYR A 363 -10.69 13.07 -11.82
CA TYR A 363 -10.98 13.85 -10.62
C TYR A 363 -10.00 15.00 -10.36
N LEU A 364 -8.70 14.73 -10.43
CA LEU A 364 -7.64 15.72 -10.19
C LEU A 364 -7.11 16.36 -11.48
N HIS A 365 -7.17 15.63 -12.61
CA HIS A 365 -6.46 16.00 -13.84
C HIS A 365 -4.96 16.26 -13.60
N ASN A 366 -4.35 15.46 -12.72
CA ASN A 366 -2.96 15.62 -12.29
C ASN A 366 -2.30 14.28 -11.97
N LYS A 367 -1.41 13.84 -12.84
CA LYS A 367 -0.66 12.58 -12.75
C LYS A 367 0.45 12.62 -11.68
N ASP A 368 0.92 13.80 -11.28
CA ASP A 368 1.92 13.94 -10.21
C ASP A 368 1.42 13.42 -8.86
N PHE A 369 0.09 13.31 -8.68
CA PHE A 369 -0.51 12.82 -7.44
C PHE A 369 0.05 11.48 -6.99
N VAL A 370 0.25 10.54 -7.93
CA VAL A 370 0.78 9.21 -7.63
C VAL A 370 2.19 9.31 -7.04
N ARG A 371 3.06 10.15 -7.64
CA ARG A 371 4.42 10.40 -7.13
C ARG A 371 4.39 11.07 -5.75
N ASP A 372 3.55 12.08 -5.57
CA ASP A 372 3.44 12.78 -4.29
C ASP A 372 2.95 11.86 -3.15
N VAL A 373 2.09 10.88 -3.46
CA VAL A 373 1.68 9.84 -2.50
C VAL A 373 2.84 8.93 -2.15
N TRP A 374 3.62 8.48 -3.14
CA TRP A 374 4.84 7.69 -2.90
C TRP A 374 5.91 8.44 -2.09
N GLU A 375 6.00 9.76 -2.28
CA GLU A 375 6.94 10.65 -1.57
C GLU A 375 6.43 11.10 -0.18
N SER A 376 5.24 10.67 0.22
CA SER A 376 4.65 11.02 1.51
C SER A 376 5.40 10.37 2.69
N GLU A 377 5.44 11.07 3.83
CA GLU A 377 6.01 10.57 5.09
C GLU A 377 5.11 9.55 5.81
N ILE A 378 4.04 9.06 5.18
CA ILE A 378 3.14 8.03 5.69
C ILE A 378 2.64 7.16 4.52
N SER A 379 1.93 6.06 4.81
CA SER A 379 1.43 5.13 3.78
C SER A 379 -0.06 4.86 3.84
N GLY A 380 -0.53 4.06 2.88
CA GLY A 380 -1.92 3.62 2.79
C GLY A 380 -2.86 4.80 2.59
N ILE A 381 -4.13 4.64 2.94
CA ILE A 381 -5.13 5.68 2.69
C ILE A 381 -4.84 6.99 3.44
N ASP A 382 -4.14 6.94 4.57
CA ASP A 382 -3.73 8.15 5.29
C ASP A 382 -2.80 9.03 4.44
N ALA A 383 -1.94 8.43 3.62
CA ALA A 383 -1.11 9.16 2.67
C ALA A 383 -1.95 9.91 1.62
N PHE A 384 -3.02 9.30 1.11
CA PHE A 384 -3.94 9.96 0.18
C PHE A 384 -4.60 11.16 0.85
N ASN A 385 -5.13 10.99 2.06
CA ASN A 385 -5.74 12.09 2.82
C ASN A 385 -4.76 13.23 3.05
N THR A 386 -3.51 12.90 3.39
CA THR A 386 -2.47 13.91 3.63
C THR A 386 -2.12 14.67 2.36
N VAL A 387 -1.94 13.97 1.24
CA VAL A 387 -1.60 14.59 -0.05
C VAL A 387 -2.78 15.39 -0.60
N LEU A 388 -3.99 14.82 -0.63
CA LEU A 388 -5.22 15.51 -1.06
C LEU A 388 -5.49 16.77 -0.22
N GLY A 389 -5.17 16.72 1.08
CA GLY A 389 -5.32 17.83 2.01
C GLY A 389 -4.32 18.97 1.82
N THR A 390 -3.40 18.89 0.86
CA THR A 390 -2.49 20.00 0.54
C THR A 390 -3.14 21.03 -0.39
N ASP A 391 -2.62 22.27 -0.36
CA ASP A 391 -3.03 23.32 -1.29
C ASP A 391 -2.83 22.94 -2.77
N LYS A 392 -1.93 21.99 -3.07
CA LYS A 392 -1.70 21.49 -4.45
C LYS A 392 -2.93 20.78 -5.00
N TYR A 393 -3.77 20.21 -4.13
CA TYR A 393 -4.94 19.41 -4.50
C TYR A 393 -6.25 19.98 -3.91
N ASP A 394 -6.30 21.31 -3.75
CA ASP A 394 -7.47 22.06 -3.28
C ASP A 394 -8.00 21.67 -1.89
N ASN A 395 -7.14 21.15 -0.99
CA ASN A 395 -7.53 20.71 0.36
C ASN A 395 -8.72 19.70 0.34
N ARG A 396 -8.69 18.76 -0.62
CA ARG A 396 -9.71 17.70 -0.76
C ARG A 396 -9.50 16.59 0.26
N ASP A 397 -10.51 15.74 0.41
CA ASP A 397 -10.47 14.56 1.29
C ASP A 397 -10.75 13.26 0.51
N PHE A 398 -10.28 12.14 1.06
CA PHE A 398 -10.43 10.83 0.43
C PHE A 398 -11.89 10.34 0.39
N GLU A 399 -12.75 10.73 1.32
CA GLU A 399 -14.16 10.33 1.32
C GLU A 399 -14.90 10.88 0.10
N SER A 400 -14.71 12.17 -0.18
CA SER A 400 -15.26 12.85 -1.36
C SER A 400 -14.76 12.23 -2.67
N VAL A 401 -13.46 11.93 -2.74
CA VAL A 401 -12.86 11.20 -3.88
C VAL A 401 -13.55 9.86 -4.07
N PHE A 402 -13.59 9.06 -3.02
CA PHE A 402 -14.05 7.68 -3.07
C PHE A 402 -15.55 7.58 -3.42
N LYS A 403 -16.38 8.47 -2.87
CA LYS A 403 -17.80 8.62 -3.27
C LYS A 403 -17.94 8.89 -4.76
N GLY A 404 -17.14 9.81 -5.30
CA GLY A 404 -17.17 10.12 -6.73
C GLY A 404 -16.71 8.95 -7.60
N PHE A 405 -15.70 8.18 -7.14
CA PHE A 405 -15.21 6.99 -7.81
C PHE A 405 -16.28 5.90 -7.93
N VAL A 406 -16.87 5.49 -6.80
CA VAL A 406 -17.92 4.45 -6.81
C VAL A 406 -19.17 4.90 -7.56
N ALA A 407 -19.51 6.20 -7.51
CA ALA A 407 -20.61 6.73 -8.32
C ALA A 407 -20.31 6.64 -9.83
N LEU A 408 -19.09 6.98 -10.26
CA LEU A 408 -18.72 6.90 -11.67
C LEU A 408 -18.75 5.46 -12.19
N ASN A 409 -18.35 4.48 -11.36
CA ASN A 409 -18.29 3.09 -11.76
C ASN A 409 -19.66 2.48 -12.11
N ALA A 410 -20.76 3.03 -11.59
CA ALA A 410 -22.12 2.66 -11.99
C ALA A 410 -22.38 2.85 -13.49
N VAL A 411 -21.61 3.75 -14.10
CA VAL A 411 -21.73 4.21 -15.49
C VAL A 411 -20.34 4.31 -16.15
N ALA A 412 -19.41 3.44 -15.77
CA ALA A 412 -18.04 3.48 -16.30
C ALA A 412 -17.98 3.29 -17.82
N ASP A 413 -19.02 2.73 -18.43
CA ASP A 413 -19.17 2.60 -19.88
C ASP A 413 -19.61 3.88 -20.59
N ILE A 414 -19.88 4.96 -19.85
CA ILE A 414 -20.17 6.28 -20.42
C ILE A 414 -18.84 7.02 -20.61
N GLY A 415 -18.51 7.37 -21.85
CA GLY A 415 -17.20 7.93 -22.21
C GLY A 415 -16.87 9.33 -21.65
N GLN A 416 -15.61 9.72 -21.81
CA GLN A 416 -15.00 10.94 -21.27
C GLN A 416 -15.72 12.26 -21.62
N GLN A 417 -16.29 12.37 -22.82
CA GLN A 417 -17.00 13.61 -23.25
C GLN A 417 -18.20 13.96 -22.35
N THR A 418 -18.68 12.99 -21.59
CA THR A 418 -19.78 13.11 -20.64
C THR A 418 -19.33 13.00 -19.18
N GLY A 419 -18.02 13.15 -18.92
CA GLY A 419 -17.43 13.15 -17.59
C GLY A 419 -17.03 11.78 -17.05
N GLY A 420 -16.96 10.76 -17.92
CA GLY A 420 -16.49 9.42 -17.55
C GLY A 420 -15.03 9.13 -17.92
N TYR A 421 -14.67 7.86 -17.96
CA TYR A 421 -13.33 7.43 -18.32
C TYR A 421 -13.09 7.56 -19.84
N GLU A 422 -11.85 7.81 -20.24
CA GLU A 422 -11.45 7.83 -21.67
C GLU A 422 -11.76 6.51 -22.36
N GLU A 423 -11.43 5.40 -21.70
CA GLU A 423 -11.50 4.06 -22.26
C GLU A 423 -12.69 3.25 -21.71
N GLY A 424 -13.63 3.93 -21.04
CA GLY A 424 -14.76 3.35 -20.32
C GLY A 424 -15.57 2.33 -21.13
N GLU A 425 -15.82 2.65 -22.40
CA GLU A 425 -16.58 1.81 -23.33
C GLU A 425 -15.96 0.41 -23.55
N GLN A 426 -14.65 0.25 -23.32
CA GLN A 426 -13.93 -1.00 -23.60
C GLN A 426 -14.06 -2.04 -22.49
N TYR A 427 -14.15 -1.61 -21.23
CA TYR A 427 -14.25 -2.53 -20.09
C TYR A 427 -15.67 -2.65 -19.51
N GLY A 428 -16.56 -1.69 -19.75
CA GLY A 428 -17.97 -1.75 -19.34
C GLY A 428 -18.24 -1.05 -18.00
N ARG A 429 -19.46 -1.23 -17.45
CA ARG A 429 -19.87 -0.67 -16.14
C ARG A 429 -19.82 -1.71 -15.03
N ALA A 430 -19.87 -1.25 -13.78
CA ALA A 430 -19.90 -2.11 -12.61
C ALA A 430 -21.10 -3.09 -12.64
N ALA A 431 -20.88 -4.30 -12.14
CA ALA A 431 -21.90 -5.34 -12.07
C ALA A 431 -23.05 -4.90 -11.17
N VAL A 432 -24.27 -5.11 -11.67
CA VAL A 432 -25.50 -4.79 -10.95
C VAL A 432 -25.79 -5.89 -9.94
N THR A 433 -25.75 -5.54 -8.65
CA THR A 433 -26.09 -6.43 -7.54
C THR A 433 -27.57 -6.83 -7.61
N LYS A 434 -28.47 -5.86 -7.82
CA LYS A 434 -29.92 -6.11 -7.99
C LYS A 434 -30.55 -5.14 -8.98
N LYS A 435 -31.47 -5.65 -9.80
CA LYS A 435 -32.23 -4.87 -10.78
C LYS A 435 -33.72 -4.89 -10.47
N HIS A 436 -34.37 -3.73 -10.51
CA HIS A 436 -35.80 -3.57 -10.30
C HIS A 436 -36.47 -2.87 -11.48
N ILE A 437 -37.60 -3.44 -11.91
CA ILE A 437 -38.49 -2.89 -12.94
C ILE A 437 -39.96 -2.81 -12.45
N VAL A 438 -40.22 -3.24 -11.20
CA VAL A 438 -41.55 -3.29 -10.58
C VAL A 438 -41.48 -2.58 -9.22
N TYR A 439 -42.49 -1.76 -8.92
CA TYR A 439 -42.54 -0.92 -7.72
C TYR A 439 -43.85 -1.14 -6.93
N PRO A 440 -43.82 -1.06 -5.59
CA PRO A 440 -42.65 -0.77 -4.75
C PRO A 440 -41.67 -1.95 -4.71
N ALA A 441 -40.37 -1.65 -4.66
CA ALA A 441 -39.30 -2.62 -4.51
C ALA A 441 -38.76 -2.54 -3.08
N THR A 442 -38.69 -3.66 -2.36
CA THR A 442 -38.07 -3.74 -1.04
C THR A 442 -37.13 -4.93 -1.04
N SER A 443 -35.87 -4.73 -0.64
CA SER A 443 -34.89 -5.82 -0.60
C SER A 443 -33.81 -5.55 0.44
N SER A 444 -33.02 -6.59 0.71
CA SER A 444 -31.84 -6.58 1.55
C SER A 444 -30.63 -7.08 0.77
N VAL A 445 -29.43 -6.63 1.12
CA VAL A 445 -28.16 -7.20 0.67
C VAL A 445 -27.38 -7.65 1.90
N SER A 446 -26.90 -8.89 1.89
CA SER A 446 -26.25 -9.53 3.04
C SER A 446 -25.21 -10.54 2.57
N ASP A 447 -24.41 -11.02 3.53
CA ASP A 447 -23.43 -12.09 3.32
C ASP A 447 -22.45 -11.72 2.19
N SER A 448 -22.10 -12.67 1.32
CA SER A 448 -21.14 -12.47 0.22
C SER A 448 -21.55 -11.42 -0.82
N ASP A 449 -22.82 -11.00 -0.85
CA ASP A 449 -23.28 -9.98 -1.80
C ASP A 449 -23.07 -8.56 -1.26
N ALA A 450 -22.82 -8.42 0.06
CA ALA A 450 -22.63 -7.14 0.71
C ALA A 450 -21.19 -6.62 0.49
N PRO A 451 -21.01 -5.29 0.41
CA PRO A 451 -19.71 -4.71 0.10
C PRO A 451 -18.76 -4.86 1.29
N HIS A 452 -17.50 -5.11 0.98
CA HIS A 452 -16.39 -5.06 1.92
C HIS A 452 -16.02 -3.60 2.23
N GLU A 453 -15.09 -3.39 3.17
CA GLU A 453 -14.45 -2.08 3.36
C GLU A 453 -13.87 -1.57 2.04
N LEU A 454 -14.16 -0.31 1.65
CA LEU A 454 -13.78 0.25 0.34
C LEU A 454 -14.33 -0.52 -0.88
N GLY A 455 -15.36 -1.36 -0.68
CA GLY A 455 -16.13 -2.00 -1.73
C GLY A 455 -17.46 -1.30 -1.98
N SER A 456 -18.19 -1.73 -3.01
CA SER A 456 -19.44 -1.10 -3.47
C SER A 456 -20.45 -2.08 -4.04
N ASN A 457 -21.73 -1.73 -3.94
CA ASN A 457 -22.83 -2.44 -4.60
C ASN A 457 -23.66 -1.47 -5.44
N TYR A 458 -24.28 -2.00 -6.50
CA TYR A 458 -25.04 -1.21 -7.48
C TYR A 458 -26.46 -1.77 -7.61
N ILE A 459 -27.44 -1.02 -7.13
CA ILE A 459 -28.86 -1.37 -7.23
C ILE A 459 -29.49 -0.54 -8.34
N GLN A 460 -29.88 -1.20 -9.43
CA GLN A 460 -30.42 -0.59 -10.64
C GLN A 460 -31.95 -0.51 -10.59
N PHE A 461 -32.49 0.67 -10.88
CA PHE A 461 -33.91 0.98 -10.95
C PHE A 461 -34.26 1.45 -12.37
N ILE A 462 -35.20 0.77 -13.03
CA ILE A 462 -35.68 1.09 -14.38
C ILE A 462 -37.16 1.47 -14.31
N PRO A 463 -37.59 2.58 -14.93
CA PRO A 463 -38.96 3.03 -14.86
C PRO A 463 -39.90 2.00 -15.50
N PRO A 464 -41.10 1.77 -14.92
CA PRO A 464 -42.04 0.76 -15.44
C PRO A 464 -42.68 1.18 -16.78
N ALA A 465 -42.72 2.48 -17.06
CA ALA A 465 -43.22 3.10 -18.29
C ALA A 465 -42.57 4.48 -18.47
N ASN A 466 -42.75 5.11 -19.64
CA ASN A 466 -42.26 6.46 -19.94
C ASN A 466 -43.17 7.56 -19.34
N ASP A 467 -43.67 7.33 -18.13
CA ASP A 467 -44.48 8.29 -17.39
C ASP A 467 -43.59 9.16 -16.50
N ASP A 468 -44.03 10.38 -16.21
CA ASP A 468 -43.31 11.29 -15.31
C ASP A 468 -43.54 10.88 -13.86
N ASN A 469 -42.66 10.04 -13.31
CA ASN A 469 -42.74 9.57 -11.94
C ASN A 469 -41.71 10.27 -11.05
N THR A 470 -42.01 10.29 -9.76
CA THR A 470 -41.03 10.57 -8.70
C THR A 470 -40.62 9.24 -8.07
N LEU A 471 -39.33 8.90 -8.11
CA LEU A 471 -38.77 7.74 -7.44
C LEU A 471 -38.23 8.15 -6.08
N THR A 472 -38.67 7.47 -5.01
CA THR A 472 -38.13 7.67 -3.66
C THR A 472 -37.42 6.43 -3.19
N ILE A 473 -36.15 6.58 -2.83
CA ILE A 473 -35.24 5.53 -2.36
C ILE A 473 -34.96 5.77 -0.88
N GLU A 474 -35.34 4.81 -0.05
CA GLU A 474 -35.01 4.72 1.36
C GLU A 474 -33.86 3.71 1.53
N PHE A 475 -32.81 4.10 2.24
CA PHE A 475 -31.64 3.28 2.57
C PHE A 475 -31.57 3.06 4.08
N ASN A 476 -31.22 1.85 4.50
CA ASN A 476 -31.00 1.50 5.90
C ASN A 476 -29.82 0.53 6.03
N GLY A 477 -28.65 1.07 6.34
CA GLY A 477 -27.41 0.32 6.49
C GLY A 477 -27.23 -0.27 7.88
N ALA A 478 -26.30 -1.22 8.02
CA ALA A 478 -25.93 -1.73 9.32
C ALA A 478 -25.30 -0.66 10.23
N ASP A 479 -25.53 -0.83 11.53
CA ASP A 479 -25.00 0.03 12.58
C ASP A 479 -23.47 -0.02 12.62
N ASN A 480 -22.83 1.09 13.05
CA ASN A 480 -21.37 1.25 13.15
C ASN A 480 -20.59 1.21 11.82
N ILE A 481 -21.28 1.42 10.70
CA ILE A 481 -20.63 1.53 9.38
C ILE A 481 -20.74 2.98 8.90
N ASN A 482 -19.64 3.54 8.42
CA ASN A 482 -19.62 4.78 7.66
C ASN A 482 -19.95 4.49 6.20
N TRP A 483 -21.18 4.84 5.82
CA TRP A 483 -21.72 4.59 4.49
C TRP A 483 -21.40 5.76 3.55
N ALA A 484 -20.77 5.43 2.42
CA ALA A 484 -20.57 6.31 1.28
C ALA A 484 -21.67 6.03 0.23
N THR A 485 -22.90 6.44 0.51
CA THR A 485 -24.06 6.14 -0.33
C THR A 485 -24.32 7.24 -1.36
N MET A 486 -24.46 6.87 -2.63
CA MET A 486 -24.68 7.78 -3.75
C MET A 486 -25.91 7.37 -4.55
N VAL A 487 -26.51 8.34 -5.24
CA VAL A 487 -27.50 8.12 -6.29
C VAL A 487 -26.91 8.58 -7.62
N VAL A 488 -27.00 7.73 -8.64
CA VAL A 488 -26.59 8.05 -10.02
C VAL A 488 -27.81 8.00 -10.92
N LYS A 489 -28.04 9.05 -11.71
CA LYS A 489 -29.22 9.24 -12.55
C LYS A 489 -28.78 9.35 -14.00
N VAL A 490 -29.10 8.36 -14.82
CA VAL A 490 -28.74 8.33 -16.25
C VAL A 490 -29.82 9.07 -17.05
N ARG A 491 -29.40 10.02 -17.88
CA ARG A 491 -30.32 10.87 -18.64
C ARG A 491 -30.89 10.14 -19.85
N SER A 492 -32.20 10.30 -20.05
CA SER A 492 -32.95 9.67 -21.16
C SER A 492 -32.58 10.26 -22.54
N ASP A 493 -32.02 11.46 -22.58
CA ASP A 493 -31.60 12.15 -23.80
C ASP A 493 -30.20 11.74 -24.29
N GLY A 494 -29.50 10.88 -23.53
CA GLY A 494 -28.14 10.46 -23.84
C GLY A 494 -27.08 11.51 -23.55
N MET A 495 -27.41 12.63 -22.89
CA MET A 495 -26.44 13.68 -22.53
C MET A 495 -25.61 13.34 -21.27
N GLY A 496 -25.47 12.06 -20.93
CA GLY A 496 -24.67 11.59 -19.80
C GLY A 496 -25.50 11.26 -18.56
N PHE A 497 -24.94 11.56 -17.38
CA PHE A 497 -25.49 11.19 -16.08
C PHE A 497 -25.30 12.31 -15.06
N GLU A 498 -26.06 12.24 -13.98
CA GLU A 498 -25.94 13.09 -12.80
C GLU A 498 -25.70 12.23 -11.57
N ARG A 499 -25.02 12.76 -10.56
CA ARG A 499 -24.77 12.08 -9.29
C ARG A 499 -25.02 13.01 -8.10
N GLU A 500 -25.50 12.45 -7.01
CA GLU A 500 -25.73 13.16 -5.76
C GLU A 500 -25.59 12.22 -4.55
N ASP A 501 -25.22 12.79 -3.41
CA ASP A 501 -25.13 12.06 -2.15
C ASP A 501 -26.54 11.64 -1.67
N LEU A 502 -26.66 10.37 -1.26
CA LEU A 502 -27.77 9.97 -0.39
C LEU A 502 -27.30 10.18 1.04
N ILE A 503 -27.70 11.29 1.65
CA ILE A 503 -27.31 11.63 3.02
C ILE A 503 -27.84 10.58 3.98
N VAL A 504 -26.91 9.85 4.61
CA VAL A 504 -27.19 8.84 5.64
C VAL A 504 -27.04 9.49 7.01
N ASP A 505 -28.07 9.36 7.85
CA ASP A 505 -28.02 9.84 9.23
C ASP A 505 -26.88 9.13 9.99
N PRO A 506 -25.97 9.88 10.65
CA PRO A 506 -24.78 9.30 11.26
C PRO A 506 -25.11 8.38 12.46
N VAL A 507 -26.30 8.52 13.06
CA VAL A 507 -26.77 7.73 14.19
C VAL A 507 -27.67 6.59 13.74
N LEU A 508 -28.69 6.88 12.92
CA LEU A 508 -29.68 5.89 12.48
C LEU A 508 -29.21 5.04 11.32
N LYS A 509 -28.09 5.40 10.68
CA LYS A 509 -27.53 4.76 9.48
C LYS A 509 -28.57 4.55 8.36
N SER A 510 -29.55 5.44 8.32
CA SER A 510 -30.62 5.45 7.33
C SER A 510 -30.69 6.79 6.63
N GLY A 511 -31.11 6.77 5.37
CA GLY A 511 -31.21 7.96 4.55
C GLY A 511 -32.34 7.82 3.53
N CYS A 512 -32.73 8.93 2.94
CA CYS A 512 -33.74 8.93 1.89
C CYS A 512 -33.43 9.99 0.85
N ASN A 513 -33.67 9.64 -0.40
CA ASN A 513 -33.53 10.53 -1.54
C ASN A 513 -34.78 10.39 -2.45
N TYR A 514 -35.27 11.50 -3.00
CA TYR A 514 -36.42 11.52 -3.91
C TYR A 514 -36.01 12.20 -5.22
N ILE A 515 -36.41 11.60 -6.35
CA ILE A 515 -35.89 11.90 -7.68
C ILE A 515 -37.07 12.13 -8.61
N GLU A 516 -37.22 13.35 -9.08
CA GLU A 516 -38.24 13.72 -10.07
C GLU A 516 -37.78 13.36 -11.49
N GLY A 517 -38.74 13.19 -12.41
CA GLY A 517 -38.42 12.90 -13.82
C GLY A 517 -38.05 11.46 -14.11
N PHE A 518 -38.37 10.50 -13.23
CA PHE A 518 -38.10 9.09 -13.43
C PHE A 518 -39.06 8.50 -14.48
N GLY A 519 -38.53 8.18 -15.66
CA GLY A 519 -39.29 7.77 -16.85
C GLY A 519 -39.36 8.83 -17.96
N THR A 520 -38.99 10.09 -17.68
CA THR A 520 -39.00 11.21 -18.63
C THR A 520 -37.64 11.86 -18.80
N VAL A 521 -37.06 12.33 -17.70
CA VAL A 521 -35.71 12.92 -17.63
C VAL A 521 -34.67 11.82 -17.48
N TYR A 522 -34.92 10.85 -16.60
CA TYR A 522 -34.01 9.74 -16.30
C TYR A 522 -34.64 8.40 -16.66
N ASN A 523 -33.91 7.56 -17.39
CA ASN A 523 -34.36 6.23 -17.83
C ASN A 523 -33.76 5.10 -17.00
N GLU A 524 -32.79 5.42 -16.14
CA GLU A 524 -32.09 4.48 -15.29
C GLU A 524 -31.53 5.23 -14.08
N ILE A 525 -31.70 4.65 -12.89
CA ILE A 525 -31.20 5.21 -11.63
C ILE A 525 -30.46 4.09 -10.89
N PHE A 526 -29.31 4.41 -10.29
CA PHE A 526 -28.59 3.53 -9.40
C PHE A 526 -28.59 4.08 -7.98
N LEU A 527 -28.86 3.21 -7.01
CA LEU A 527 -28.39 3.38 -5.64
C LEU A 527 -27.04 2.68 -5.54
N VAL A 528 -26.00 3.45 -5.23
CA VAL A 528 -24.65 2.94 -4.98
C VAL A 528 -24.44 2.92 -3.47
N ALA A 529 -24.26 1.73 -2.90
CA ALA A 529 -24.00 1.54 -1.49
C ALA A 529 -22.55 1.12 -1.30
N SER A 530 -21.76 1.92 -0.59
CA SER A 530 -20.33 1.68 -0.39
C SER A 530 -19.92 1.93 1.06
N VAL A 531 -18.84 1.27 1.48
CA VAL A 531 -18.33 1.30 2.85
C VAL A 531 -17.05 2.10 2.90
N PHE A 532 -17.02 3.14 3.72
CA PHE A 532 -15.82 3.91 4.01
C PHE A 532 -15.01 3.25 5.16
N LEU A 533 -13.72 3.58 5.29
CA LEU A 533 -12.77 2.95 6.22
C LEU A 533 -13.35 2.73 7.62
N GLU A 534 -13.28 1.49 8.11
CA GLU A 534 -13.70 1.09 9.45
C GLU A 534 -12.72 0.06 10.02
N PRO A 535 -11.96 0.39 11.08
CA PRO A 535 -10.95 -0.51 11.65
C PRO A 535 -11.53 -1.80 12.29
N ASP A 536 -12.85 -1.87 12.49
CA ASP A 536 -13.54 -2.99 13.15
C ASP A 536 -14.60 -3.67 12.26
N LEU A 537 -14.58 -3.45 10.93
CA LEU A 537 -15.62 -4.01 10.07
C LEU A 537 -15.64 -5.55 10.14
N VAL A 538 -16.81 -6.12 10.42
CA VAL A 538 -17.12 -7.53 10.15
C VAL A 538 -17.11 -7.66 8.62
N ASP A 539 -16.30 -8.57 8.07
CA ASP A 539 -15.95 -8.82 6.66
C ASP A 539 -16.82 -8.20 5.52
N THR A 540 -18.14 -8.09 5.70
CA THR A 540 -19.11 -7.52 4.75
C THR A 540 -20.12 -6.59 5.47
N ALA A 541 -20.63 -5.56 4.79
CA ALA A 541 -21.58 -4.57 5.33
C ALA A 541 -23.03 -4.78 4.84
N PRO A 542 -23.92 -5.46 5.59
CA PRO A 542 -25.29 -5.66 5.13
C PRO A 542 -26.13 -4.38 5.19
N TYR A 543 -27.12 -4.26 4.31
CA TYR A 543 -28.08 -3.15 4.30
C TYR A 543 -29.43 -3.55 3.71
N ASN A 544 -30.43 -2.69 3.93
CA ASN A 544 -31.76 -2.80 3.36
C ASN A 544 -32.07 -1.53 2.57
N TYR A 545 -32.93 -1.66 1.56
CA TYR A 545 -33.46 -0.51 0.84
C TYR A 545 -34.91 -0.74 0.41
N LYS A 546 -35.59 0.37 0.16
CA LYS A 546 -36.93 0.40 -0.37
C LYS A 546 -37.06 1.51 -1.41
N ALA A 547 -37.67 1.20 -2.54
CA ALA A 547 -37.92 2.14 -3.62
C ALA A 547 -39.41 2.20 -3.96
N THR A 548 -39.97 3.40 -4.06
CA THR A 548 -41.41 3.65 -4.21
C THR A 548 -41.66 4.77 -5.24
N LEU A 549 -42.83 4.74 -5.89
CA LEU A 549 -43.23 5.78 -6.85
C LEU A 549 -44.27 6.71 -6.23
N GLY A 550 -44.11 8.02 -6.45
CA GLY A 550 -45.10 9.05 -6.10
C GLY A 550 -45.27 9.32 -4.60
N SER A 551 -44.39 8.77 -3.75
CA SER A 551 -44.31 9.08 -2.33
C SER A 551 -43.08 9.93 -2.04
N ASN A 552 -43.18 10.90 -1.13
CA ASN A 552 -42.02 11.63 -0.64
C ASN A 552 -41.25 10.80 0.39
N CYS A 553 -40.02 11.23 0.69
CA CYS A 553 -39.30 10.70 1.85
C CYS A 553 -40.18 10.80 3.10
N PRO A 554 -40.26 9.73 3.92
CA PRO A 554 -41.00 9.80 5.16
C PRO A 554 -40.46 10.95 6.00
N GLU A 555 -41.35 11.73 6.61
CA GLU A 555 -40.96 12.67 7.66
C GLU A 555 -40.38 11.84 8.81
N THR A 556 -39.06 11.60 8.81
CA THR A 556 -38.34 11.37 10.05
C THR A 556 -38.65 12.56 10.96
N PRO A 557 -38.77 12.40 12.29
CA PRO A 557 -38.87 13.53 13.18
C PRO A 557 -37.54 14.29 13.14
N ILE A 558 -37.40 15.17 12.15
CA ILE A 558 -36.35 16.16 12.08
C ILE A 558 -36.70 17.14 13.19
N GLN A 559 -36.01 17.08 14.33
CA GLN A 559 -35.76 18.32 15.05
C GLN A 559 -35.01 19.19 14.06
N ALA A 560 -35.71 20.20 13.54
CA ALA A 560 -35.21 21.13 12.55
C ALA A 560 -33.85 21.69 12.98
N TYR A 561 -32.78 21.19 12.39
CA TYR A 561 -31.56 21.96 12.25
C TYR A 561 -31.71 22.72 10.94
N SER A 562 -32.25 23.93 11.05
CA SER A 562 -32.08 24.93 10.01
C SER A 562 -30.59 25.14 9.82
N VAL A 563 -30.12 24.93 8.58
CA VAL A 563 -28.83 25.44 8.14
C VAL A 563 -28.85 26.96 8.33
N SER A 564 -28.16 27.42 9.36
CA SER A 564 -27.54 28.73 9.36
C SER A 564 -26.04 28.50 9.35
N GLU A 565 -25.37 29.16 8.42
CA GLU A 565 -23.93 29.41 8.48
C GLU A 565 -23.51 29.81 9.90
N ASP A 566 -22.29 29.40 10.25
CA ASP A 566 -21.45 29.85 11.36
C ASP A 566 -21.38 28.95 12.62
N VAL A 567 -20.20 28.34 12.76
CA VAL A 567 -19.41 27.95 13.95
C VAL A 567 -20.13 27.75 15.30
N GLY A 568 -19.95 26.58 15.92
CA GLY A 568 -19.95 26.45 17.39
C GLY A 568 -20.42 25.11 17.96
N VAL A 569 -19.46 24.27 18.36
CA VAL A 569 -19.63 23.04 19.16
C VAL A 569 -20.34 23.32 20.51
N THR A 570 -21.27 22.45 20.94
CA THR A 570 -21.20 21.75 22.25
C THR A 570 -22.16 20.56 22.36
N ASP A 571 -21.54 19.46 22.78
CA ASP A 571 -22.02 18.14 23.18
C ASP A 571 -22.77 18.13 24.54
N VAL A 572 -23.75 17.23 24.70
CA VAL A 572 -24.10 16.62 26.00
C VAL A 572 -24.50 15.13 25.83
N ASN A 573 -23.48 14.25 25.89
CA ASN A 573 -23.30 13.02 26.70
C ASN A 573 -24.45 12.00 26.85
N GLY A 574 -24.23 10.68 26.80
CA GLY A 574 -23.00 9.85 26.77
C GLY A 574 -23.38 8.43 26.25
N ASP A 575 -22.49 7.51 25.89
CA ASP A 575 -21.21 7.13 26.46
C ASP A 575 -20.36 6.50 25.32
N LYS A 576 -19.38 7.26 24.82
CA LYS A 576 -18.28 6.79 23.98
C LYS A 576 -17.03 7.45 24.56
N THR A 577 -16.04 6.64 24.93
CA THR A 577 -14.79 7.12 25.53
C THR A 577 -14.01 7.95 24.50
N ASP A 578 -14.14 9.26 24.64
CA ASP A 578 -13.53 10.31 23.83
C ASP A 578 -12.01 10.12 23.67
N LYS A 579 -11.48 9.95 22.46
CA LYS A 579 -10.03 9.71 22.28
C LYS A 579 -9.16 10.98 22.38
N ARG A 580 -9.72 12.17 22.61
CA ARG A 580 -9.01 13.46 22.49
C ARG A 580 -8.05 13.76 23.66
N CYS A 581 -6.74 13.91 23.37
CA CYS A 581 -5.70 14.42 24.29
C CYS A 581 -4.60 15.17 23.52
N PHE A 582 -4.96 16.21 22.76
CA PHE A 582 -4.12 16.87 21.73
C PHE A 582 -2.69 17.22 22.16
N ILE A 583 -2.49 17.92 23.29
CA ILE A 583 -1.14 18.32 23.74
C ILE A 583 -0.28 17.08 24.11
N ALA A 584 -0.90 16.04 24.68
CA ALA A 584 -0.19 14.83 25.06
C ALA A 584 0.10 13.94 23.83
N THR A 585 -0.83 13.87 22.88
CA THR A 585 -0.65 13.19 21.59
C THR A 585 0.54 13.77 20.82
N VAL A 586 0.62 15.10 20.69
CA VAL A 586 1.76 15.78 20.05
C VAL A 586 3.05 15.56 20.84
N ALA A 587 2.99 15.68 22.18
CA ALA A 587 4.17 15.50 23.00
C ALA A 587 4.73 14.08 22.89
N PHE A 588 3.90 13.04 22.92
CA PHE A 588 4.33 11.63 22.93
C PHE A 588 4.31 10.94 21.55
N GLY A 589 3.91 11.65 20.50
CA GLY A 589 3.99 11.21 19.09
C GLY A 589 2.89 10.24 18.64
N SER A 590 1.94 9.88 19.52
CA SER A 590 0.81 9.01 19.18
C SER A 590 -0.31 9.14 20.22
N SER A 591 -1.56 9.07 19.78
CA SER A 591 -2.75 9.01 20.67
C SER A 591 -2.84 7.68 21.42
N ASP A 592 -2.13 6.65 20.94
CA ASP A 592 -2.08 5.31 21.51
C ASP A 592 -0.84 5.10 22.39
N SER A 593 -0.06 6.16 22.62
CA SER A 593 1.01 6.14 23.61
C SER A 593 0.45 5.71 24.98
N PRO A 594 1.08 4.76 25.70
CA PRO A 594 0.64 4.35 27.03
C PRO A 594 0.50 5.51 28.02
N PHE A 595 1.30 6.56 27.85
CA PHE A 595 1.24 7.78 28.67
C PHE A 595 0.00 8.62 28.39
N VAL A 596 -0.44 8.68 27.12
CA VAL A 596 -1.68 9.35 26.71
C VAL A 596 -2.89 8.55 27.19
N GLY A 597 -2.82 7.21 27.13
CA GLY A 597 -3.82 6.31 27.72
C GLY A 597 -4.06 6.57 29.21
N ILE A 598 -2.98 6.66 30.01
CA ILE A 598 -3.08 6.96 31.46
C ILE A 598 -3.79 8.29 31.74
N LEU A 599 -3.52 9.32 30.94
CA LEU A 599 -4.16 10.64 31.10
C LEU A 599 -5.64 10.61 30.69
N ARG A 600 -5.99 9.84 29.66
CA ARG A 600 -7.38 9.62 29.22
C ARG A 600 -8.19 8.87 30.26
N ASP A 601 -7.66 7.78 30.79
CA ASP A 601 -8.31 7.01 31.85
C ASP A 601 -8.53 7.88 33.11
N PHE A 602 -7.56 8.73 33.44
CA PHE A 602 -7.70 9.69 34.53
C PHE A 602 -8.77 10.74 34.24
N ARG A 603 -8.82 11.29 33.02
CA ARG A 603 -9.87 12.21 32.59
C ARG A 603 -11.25 11.58 32.75
N ASP A 604 -11.42 10.37 32.27
CA ASP A 604 -12.73 9.71 32.22
C ASP A 604 -13.20 9.28 33.60
N GLN A 605 -12.31 8.69 34.40
CA GLN A 605 -12.67 8.15 35.71
C GLN A 605 -12.67 9.20 36.84
N TYR A 606 -11.92 10.31 36.69
CA TYR A 606 -11.76 11.31 37.76
C TYR A 606 -12.19 12.73 37.39
N LEU A 607 -12.00 13.19 36.15
CA LEU A 607 -12.34 14.58 35.79
C LEU A 607 -13.78 14.71 35.27
N LEU A 608 -14.24 13.79 34.43
CA LEU A 608 -15.59 13.87 33.86
C LEU A 608 -16.69 13.54 34.86
N THR A 609 -16.34 12.91 35.98
CA THR A 609 -17.29 12.50 37.03
C THR A 609 -17.83 13.65 37.88
N ASN A 610 -17.23 14.85 37.82
CA ASN A 610 -17.64 16.02 38.62
C ASN A 610 -17.66 17.33 37.82
N SER A 611 -18.49 18.28 38.25
CA SER A 611 -18.70 19.54 37.50
C SER A 611 -17.44 20.40 37.33
N PRO A 612 -16.57 20.57 38.35
CA PRO A 612 -15.30 21.28 38.17
C PRO A 612 -14.35 20.60 37.18
N GLY A 613 -14.27 19.27 37.22
CA GLY A 613 -13.43 18.49 36.30
C GLY A 613 -13.94 18.55 34.86
N ARG A 614 -15.26 18.50 34.62
CA ARG A 614 -15.84 18.72 33.28
C ARG A 614 -15.50 20.12 32.74
N GLY A 615 -15.63 21.16 33.56
CA GLY A 615 -15.25 22.51 33.17
C GLY A 615 -13.76 22.65 32.80
N PHE A 616 -12.88 21.96 33.52
CA PHE A 616 -11.46 21.88 33.18
C PHE A 616 -11.24 21.17 31.83
N VAL A 617 -11.89 20.04 31.58
CA VAL A 617 -11.77 19.30 30.32
C VAL A 617 -12.29 20.11 29.14
N THR A 618 -13.41 20.82 29.30
CA THR A 618 -13.95 21.70 28.24
C THR A 618 -12.98 22.84 27.92
N MET A 619 -12.42 23.50 28.93
CA MET A 619 -11.39 24.53 28.73
C MET A 619 -10.12 23.95 28.08
N TYR A 620 -9.73 22.75 28.48
CA TYR A 620 -8.60 22.07 27.86
C TYR A 620 -8.87 21.81 26.37
N TYR A 621 -10.03 21.29 25.99
CA TYR A 621 -10.35 21.05 24.56
C TYR A 621 -10.56 22.29 23.73
N SER A 622 -10.98 23.41 24.32
CA SER A 622 -11.11 24.66 23.56
C SER A 622 -9.76 25.32 23.26
N ILE A 623 -8.74 25.09 24.09
CA ILE A 623 -7.43 25.75 23.96
C ILE A 623 -6.35 24.80 23.41
N SER A 624 -6.44 23.50 23.71
CA SER A 624 -5.40 22.52 23.40
C SER A 624 -5.11 22.29 21.91
N PRO A 625 -6.08 22.36 20.96
CA PRO A 625 -5.76 22.18 19.53
C PRO A 625 -4.80 23.26 19.01
N SER A 626 -5.02 24.52 19.38
CA SER A 626 -4.16 25.64 18.96
C SER A 626 -2.76 25.55 19.58
N ILE A 627 -2.65 25.08 20.82
CA ILE A 627 -1.35 24.84 21.47
C ILE A 627 -0.65 23.62 20.84
N ALA A 628 -1.38 22.55 20.53
CA ALA A 628 -0.86 21.35 19.88
C ALA A 628 -0.27 21.68 18.49
N TYR A 629 -1.02 22.44 17.68
CA TYR A 629 -0.57 22.94 16.38
C TYR A 629 0.70 23.80 16.49
N PHE A 630 0.78 24.66 17.52
CA PHE A 630 2.00 25.47 17.77
C PHE A 630 3.21 24.62 18.17
N LEU A 631 3.01 23.55 18.94
CA LEU A 631 4.07 22.64 19.38
C LEU A 631 4.61 21.76 18.24
N GLU A 632 3.77 21.32 17.30
CA GLU A 632 4.17 20.55 16.11
C GLU A 632 5.16 21.32 15.22
N GLN A 633 5.02 22.64 15.13
CA GLN A 633 5.86 23.48 14.27
C GLN A 633 7.21 23.88 14.89
N HIS A 634 7.49 23.54 16.16
CA HIS A 634 8.68 24.01 16.90
C HIS A 634 9.48 22.86 17.55
N PRO A 635 10.63 22.43 16.98
CA PRO A 635 11.32 21.17 17.31
C PRO A 635 11.82 20.93 18.76
N PRO A 636 12.23 21.91 19.59
CA PRO A 636 12.62 21.59 20.99
C PRO A 636 11.42 21.49 21.97
N SER A 637 10.19 21.68 21.51
CA SER A 637 9.00 21.86 22.37
C SER A 637 8.39 20.57 22.96
N PRO A 638 8.42 19.38 22.31
CA PRO A 638 7.83 18.16 22.87
C PRO A 638 8.55 17.65 24.13
N ILE A 639 9.87 17.88 24.24
CA ILE A 639 10.68 17.43 25.40
C ILE A 639 10.27 18.18 26.67
N ILE A 640 10.09 19.50 26.59
CA ILE A 640 9.69 20.32 27.74
C ILE A 640 8.28 19.92 28.21
N VAL A 641 7.37 19.67 27.25
CA VAL A 641 6.00 19.23 27.54
C VAL A 641 6.00 17.83 28.17
N ARG A 642 6.83 16.88 27.70
CA ARG A 642 7.01 15.56 28.34
C ARG A 642 7.45 15.69 29.80
N TYR A 643 8.46 16.51 30.10
CA TYR A 643 8.93 16.73 31.47
C TYR A 643 7.87 17.37 32.38
N ALA A 644 7.05 18.28 31.85
CA ALA A 644 5.94 18.88 32.59
C ALA A 644 4.80 17.87 32.85
N LEU A 645 4.57 16.93 31.93
CA LEU A 645 3.49 15.94 32.04
C LEU A 645 3.87 14.72 32.88
N PHE A 646 5.15 14.33 32.97
CA PHE A 646 5.56 13.13 33.72
C PHE A 646 5.10 13.10 35.20
N PRO A 647 5.18 14.19 35.99
CA PRO A 647 4.64 14.20 37.35
C PRO A 647 3.12 13.97 37.40
N VAL A 648 2.38 14.53 36.43
CA VAL A 648 0.92 14.39 36.33
C VAL A 648 0.54 12.97 35.94
N ILE A 649 1.26 12.39 34.96
CA ILE A 649 1.11 11.00 34.54
C ILE A 649 1.40 10.06 35.73
N GLY A 650 2.45 10.31 36.51
CA GLY A 650 2.76 9.52 37.70
C GLY A 650 1.66 9.54 38.74
N ILE A 651 1.07 10.72 39.00
CA ILE A 651 -0.07 10.87 39.92
C ILE A 651 -1.31 10.16 39.35
N ALA A 652 -1.62 10.35 38.07
CA ALA A 652 -2.74 9.71 37.39
C ALA A 652 -2.62 8.18 37.44
N PHE A 653 -1.44 7.64 37.12
CA PHE A 653 -1.14 6.22 37.20
C PHE A 653 -1.32 5.66 38.62
N LEU A 654 -0.83 6.37 39.64
CA LEU A 654 -1.00 5.98 41.04
C LEU A 654 -2.48 6.00 41.45
N LEU A 655 -3.26 6.99 41.00
CA LEU A 655 -4.69 7.06 41.31
C LEU A 655 -5.48 5.97 40.59
N LEU A 656 -5.13 5.61 39.36
CA LEU A 656 -5.81 4.57 38.61
C LEU A 656 -5.51 3.15 39.13
N ASN A 657 -4.26 2.88 39.52
CA ASN A 657 -3.78 1.52 39.81
C ASN A 657 -3.67 1.16 41.31
N THR A 658 -4.07 2.06 42.23
CA THR A 658 -4.04 1.76 43.67
C THR A 658 -5.42 1.36 44.22
N THR A 659 -5.42 0.44 45.19
CA THR A 659 -6.64 0.01 45.89
C THR A 659 -7.18 1.14 46.78
N PHE A 660 -8.44 1.02 47.24
CA PHE A 660 -9.03 2.01 48.16
C PHE A 660 -8.17 2.25 49.42
N LEU A 661 -7.54 1.20 49.96
CA LEU A 661 -6.57 1.31 51.05
C LEU A 661 -5.27 2.04 50.62
N GLY A 662 -4.77 1.78 49.42
CA GLY A 662 -3.64 2.52 48.86
C GLY A 662 -3.94 4.01 48.69
N LYS A 663 -5.14 4.34 48.20
CA LYS A 663 -5.64 5.71 48.02
C LYS A 663 -5.74 6.47 49.35
N THR A 664 -6.24 5.83 50.41
CA THR A 664 -6.32 6.46 51.74
C THR A 664 -4.96 6.65 52.40
N ILE A 665 -4.02 5.72 52.22
CA ILE A 665 -2.63 5.87 52.69
C ILE A 665 -1.92 7.01 51.95
N LEU A 666 -2.10 7.13 50.63
CA LEU A 666 -1.51 8.20 49.81
C LEU A 666 -2.08 9.57 50.20
N ALA A 667 -3.40 9.67 50.38
CA ALA A 667 -4.06 10.89 50.84
C ALA A 667 -3.61 11.28 52.25
N ALA A 668 -3.48 10.31 53.16
CA ALA A 668 -2.96 10.54 54.50
C ALA A 668 -1.51 11.06 54.44
N PHE A 669 -0.65 10.45 53.64
CA PHE A 669 0.75 10.86 53.45
C PHE A 669 0.89 12.29 52.91
N ILE A 670 0.06 12.66 51.92
CA ILE A 670 0.01 14.01 51.37
C ILE A 670 -0.48 15.02 52.43
N LEU A 671 -1.51 14.67 53.20
CA LEU A 671 -1.99 15.48 54.34
C LEU A 671 -0.92 15.64 55.43
N THR A 672 -0.10 14.62 55.70
CA THR A 672 1.02 14.74 56.64
C THR A 672 2.08 15.69 56.09
N ILE A 673 2.43 15.61 54.81
CA ILE A 673 3.40 16.52 54.17
C ILE A 673 2.89 17.96 54.17
N LEU A 674 1.61 18.17 53.84
CA LEU A 674 0.98 19.49 53.84
C LEU A 674 0.88 20.09 55.25
N SER A 675 0.59 19.27 56.26
CA SER A 675 0.59 19.72 57.65
C SER A 675 2.00 20.00 58.18
N LEU A 676 3.01 19.20 57.82
CA LEU A 676 4.42 19.46 58.14
C LEU A 676 4.95 20.74 57.48
N THR A 677 4.58 21.00 56.21
CA THR A 677 4.98 22.22 55.49
C THR A 677 4.26 23.46 56.04
N ALA A 678 2.96 23.37 56.33
CA ALA A 678 2.22 24.43 57.00
C ALA A 678 2.75 24.71 58.43
N TYR A 679 3.08 23.66 59.19
CA TYR A 679 3.69 23.76 60.51
C TYR A 679 5.06 24.46 60.44
N ASN A 680 5.91 24.09 59.47
CA ASN A 680 7.20 24.74 59.25
C ASN A 680 7.06 26.20 58.82
N ALA A 681 6.05 26.53 58.01
CA ALA A 681 5.74 27.92 57.63
C ALA A 681 5.26 28.74 58.83
N LEU A 682 4.41 28.17 59.69
CA LEU A 682 3.93 28.81 60.92
C LEU A 682 5.06 29.01 61.95
N ILE A 683 5.99 28.05 62.10
CA ILE A 683 7.17 28.21 62.95
C ILE A 683 8.09 29.31 62.43
N LYS A 684 8.37 29.35 61.12
CA LYS A 684 9.15 30.44 60.52
C LYS A 684 8.48 31.80 60.71
N GLY A 685 7.14 31.85 60.60
CA GLY A 685 6.35 33.04 60.91
C GLY A 685 6.47 33.45 62.38
N TYR A 686 6.28 32.52 63.32
CA TYR A 686 6.38 32.77 64.76
C TYR A 686 7.78 33.21 65.19
N GLN A 687 8.84 32.58 64.68
CA GLN A 687 10.23 32.99 64.95
C GLN A 687 10.53 34.39 64.42
N SER A 688 9.98 34.75 63.27
CA SER A 688 10.08 36.11 62.70
C SER A 688 9.34 37.13 63.56
N SER A 689 8.15 36.81 64.06
CA SER A 689 7.38 37.67 64.97
C SER A 689 8.04 37.86 66.34
N VAL A 690 8.65 36.82 66.91
CA VAL A 690 9.38 36.88 68.19
C VAL A 690 10.68 37.68 68.06
N GLN A 691 11.36 37.63 66.91
CA GLN A 691 12.50 38.50 66.59
C GLN A 691 12.08 39.97 66.51
N ILE A 692 10.92 40.27 65.91
CA ILE A 692 10.38 41.65 65.81
C ILE A 692 9.99 42.20 67.19
N ILE A 693 9.38 41.39 68.07
CA ILE A 693 9.00 41.81 69.44
C ILE A 693 10.24 41.96 70.34
N LYS A 694 11.30 41.15 70.16
CA LYS A 694 12.58 41.35 70.86
C LYS A 694 13.32 42.61 70.39
N HIS A 695 13.12 43.04 69.15
CA HIS A 695 13.66 44.30 68.64
C HIS A 695 12.83 45.54 69.01
N SER A 696 11.55 45.41 69.38
CA SER A 696 10.72 46.54 69.83
C SER A 696 10.78 46.82 71.34
N ASN A 697 11.43 45.95 72.11
CA ASN A 697 11.59 46.06 73.58
C ASN A 697 13.07 46.29 74.00
N ASN A 698 13.93 46.68 73.06
CA ASN A 698 15.29 47.16 73.31
C ASN A 698 15.41 48.65 73.00
#